data_AF-A0A9P6X1H7-F1
#
_entry.id   AF-A0A9P6X1H7-F1
#
_cell.length_a   1.000
_cell.length_b   1.000
_cell.length_c   1.000
_cell.angle_alpha   90.00
_cell.angle_beta   90.00
_cell.angle_gamma   90.00
#
_symmetry.space_group_name_H-M   'P 1'
#
loop_
_entity.id
_entity.type
_entity.pdbx_description
1 polymer ?
#
loop_
_entity_poly.entity_id
_entity_poly.type
_entity_poly.pdbx_seq_one_letter_code
_entity_poly.pdbx_strand_id
1 'polypeptide(L)'
;MEQLEERLKEDVIKEVMQWGGKILLHGEDGEGNVMSSWEDVDIQDVMTVREVMEYAALEIRQSYDSSDDDSNEYTKKISADHILEYRRVPITAEKAPEWRDVDDLQALVTGVDLSRTAVIMNDQVGLGRSTTGTIIATLITRWIRPKNAYLPKSPGPSHNYQIINSLLRVIRRGLENKQMVDHTMKQCSVDSRQIFDMIEAARVQAEKEKEDDPSQFKRTIKRGITALERYFIFICFQAYLDDTSPSLVSETESFSHWMERHPELRTILDDVLLANEEEQFRSLIPVEKSLTGDGIALSSEVMAVVNRRHGQVLAQQTIMKHDAFPGCQKMSLKEKIPGAYNFRRIEINKIKSAVKYGGQAATIGGLVADMERSDEDLLIAPFISGCAMPNKDAIKSILKAMQAGPGGKRWVLWTCLREEPVIYVNKNPYVLRLFIDPLKNLETTGISKERVEGMEDQMKVEVLQELEEYEGRLLLHDEEAGSFNLMPVWETVPAEQVETPSEVFSSIQAEGYQVNYLRIPITDEQAPIPDVFDQLIHRMQEASQGYDILFNCQMGRGRTTTGMVVASLLSMILSNDAIGDMTDSFIADGNGLNSMMFSVKSEEENDESYEERERYENGEYRVILQLVSVLTYGKLAKRLTDQAINMCDHMQNLRKAIYDYKLRLEAVTDQRSKKWKSIHEVAMNYLVRYFYLIAFANYLLEEMGSTKSNEDETAFKEAKKLTTFKQWLKGRREIVNIISLQSFDLS
;
A
#
# COMPACT_ATOMS: atom_id res chain seq x y z
N MET A 1 -20.01 -21.00 -16.76
CA MET A 1 -20.06 -20.78 -18.22
C MET A 1 -20.64 -21.97 -18.95
N GLU A 2 -20.15 -23.19 -18.75
CA GLU A 2 -20.66 -24.38 -19.49
C GLU A 2 -22.16 -24.62 -19.32
N GLN A 3 -22.72 -24.46 -18.11
CA GLN A 3 -24.16 -24.52 -17.90
C GLN A 3 -24.97 -23.49 -18.71
N LEU A 4 -24.36 -22.34 -19.04
CA LEU A 4 -24.99 -21.31 -19.86
C LEU A 4 -24.93 -21.69 -21.34
N GLU A 5 -23.87 -22.37 -21.78
CA GLU A 5 -23.78 -22.94 -23.13
C GLU A 5 -24.79 -24.08 -23.33
N GLU A 6 -25.00 -24.93 -22.31
CA GLU A 6 -26.06 -25.95 -22.34
C GLU A 6 -27.45 -25.34 -22.45
N ARG A 7 -27.75 -24.30 -21.67
CA ARG A 7 -29.02 -23.57 -21.79
C ARG A 7 -29.18 -22.91 -23.16
N LEU A 8 -28.11 -22.31 -23.68
CA LEU A 8 -28.12 -21.71 -25.03
C LEU A 8 -28.41 -22.78 -26.08
N LYS A 9 -27.79 -23.96 -25.98
CA LYS A 9 -28.09 -25.11 -26.85
C LYS A 9 -29.57 -25.50 -26.78
N GLU A 10 -30.14 -25.63 -25.59
CA GLU A 10 -31.57 -25.93 -25.43
C GLU A 10 -32.48 -24.87 -26.07
N ASP A 11 -32.14 -23.60 -25.92
CA ASP A 11 -32.92 -22.50 -26.47
C ASP A 11 -32.81 -22.44 -28.01
N VAL A 12 -31.61 -22.67 -28.56
CA VAL A 12 -31.38 -22.83 -30.01
C VAL A 12 -32.19 -24.00 -30.56
N ILE A 13 -32.19 -25.16 -29.90
CA ILE A 13 -32.97 -26.32 -30.35
C ILE A 13 -34.48 -26.01 -30.36
N LYS A 14 -34.99 -25.33 -29.33
CA LYS A 14 -36.40 -24.90 -29.29
C LYS A 14 -36.72 -23.94 -30.43
N GLU A 15 -35.84 -23.00 -30.72
CA GLU A 15 -36.01 -22.05 -31.83
C GLU A 15 -36.04 -22.77 -33.19
N VAL A 16 -35.09 -23.68 -33.44
CA VAL A 16 -35.05 -24.49 -34.67
C VAL A 16 -36.33 -25.31 -34.85
N MET A 17 -36.83 -25.93 -33.77
CA MET A 17 -38.10 -26.68 -33.82
C MET A 17 -39.31 -25.77 -34.08
N GLN A 18 -39.32 -24.56 -33.51
CA GLN A 18 -40.41 -23.60 -33.69
C GLN A 18 -40.49 -23.07 -35.13
N TRP A 19 -39.35 -22.92 -35.80
CA TRP A 19 -39.25 -22.35 -37.16
C TRP A 19 -39.06 -23.41 -38.25
N GLY A 20 -39.45 -24.66 -37.98
CA GLY A 20 -39.52 -25.71 -39.00
C GLY A 20 -38.16 -26.19 -39.51
N GLY A 21 -37.15 -26.25 -38.63
CA GLY A 21 -35.79 -26.68 -38.96
C GLY A 21 -34.86 -25.55 -39.40
N LYS A 22 -35.23 -24.29 -39.15
CA LYS A 22 -34.44 -23.12 -39.54
C LYS A 22 -34.08 -22.24 -38.37
N ILE A 23 -32.95 -21.55 -38.46
CA ILE A 23 -32.52 -20.53 -37.49
C ILE A 23 -32.02 -19.28 -38.21
N LEU A 24 -32.23 -18.12 -37.59
CA LEU A 24 -31.75 -16.84 -38.10
C LEU A 24 -30.36 -16.53 -37.51
N LEU A 25 -29.31 -16.72 -38.31
CA LEU A 25 -27.94 -16.40 -37.91
C LEU A 25 -27.55 -14.99 -38.33
N HIS A 26 -26.61 -14.42 -37.59
CA HIS A 26 -26.06 -13.09 -37.85
C HIS A 26 -24.54 -13.21 -38.01
N GLY A 27 -24.03 -12.84 -39.18
CA GLY A 27 -22.61 -12.82 -39.50
C GLY A 27 -22.11 -11.38 -39.71
N GLU A 28 -20.81 -11.17 -39.53
CA GLU A 28 -20.15 -9.89 -39.79
C GLU A 28 -19.36 -9.99 -41.11
N ASP A 29 -19.53 -9.01 -42.00
CA ASP A 29 -18.74 -8.93 -43.23
C ASP A 29 -17.36 -8.30 -43.01
N GLY A 30 -16.52 -8.23 -44.05
CA GLY A 30 -15.18 -7.66 -43.96
C GLY A 30 -15.14 -6.14 -43.67
N GLU A 31 -16.29 -5.46 -43.71
CA GLU A 31 -16.44 -4.03 -43.39
C GLU A 31 -17.07 -3.80 -42.01
N GLY A 32 -17.42 -4.87 -41.28
CA GLY A 32 -18.01 -4.82 -39.95
C GLY A 32 -19.54 -4.69 -39.95
N ASN A 33 -20.20 -4.88 -41.10
CA ASN A 33 -21.67 -4.85 -41.17
C ASN A 33 -22.24 -6.20 -40.73
N VAL A 34 -23.29 -6.16 -39.90
CA VAL A 34 -24.00 -7.37 -39.46
C VAL A 34 -25.08 -7.75 -40.49
N MET A 35 -24.91 -8.91 -41.11
CA MET A 35 -25.84 -9.50 -42.06
C MET A 35 -26.61 -10.65 -41.41
N SER A 36 -27.90 -10.80 -41.74
CA SER A 36 -28.71 -11.93 -41.27
C SER A 36 -29.02 -12.91 -42.39
N SER A 37 -28.94 -14.21 -42.11
CA SER A 37 -29.33 -15.28 -43.03
C SER A 37 -30.15 -16.36 -42.31
N TRP A 38 -31.16 -16.88 -42.98
CA TRP A 38 -31.88 -18.07 -42.53
C TRP A 38 -31.13 -19.29 -43.01
N GLU A 39 -30.72 -20.15 -42.08
CA GLU A 39 -30.03 -21.41 -42.36
C GLU A 39 -30.91 -22.60 -41.98
N ASP A 40 -30.86 -23.66 -42.79
CA ASP A 40 -31.44 -24.97 -42.46
C ASP A 40 -30.49 -25.71 -41.51
N VAL A 41 -30.99 -26.18 -40.37
CA VAL A 41 -30.19 -26.78 -39.28
C VAL A 41 -30.81 -28.08 -38.79
N ASP A 42 -30.03 -29.15 -38.74
CA ASP A 42 -30.39 -30.37 -38.02
C ASP A 42 -30.12 -30.18 -36.51
N ILE A 43 -31.08 -30.56 -35.68
CA ILE A 43 -30.95 -30.48 -34.22
C ILE A 43 -29.80 -31.34 -33.68
N GLN A 44 -29.39 -32.39 -34.43
CA GLN A 44 -28.25 -33.23 -34.05
C GLN A 44 -26.90 -32.51 -34.21
N ASP A 45 -26.85 -31.47 -35.06
CA ASP A 45 -25.64 -30.69 -35.32
C ASP A 45 -25.49 -29.50 -34.35
N VAL A 46 -26.47 -29.27 -33.48
CA VAL A 46 -26.40 -28.23 -32.44
C VAL A 46 -25.65 -28.76 -31.22
N MET A 47 -24.40 -28.33 -31.09
CA MET A 47 -23.48 -28.83 -30.05
C MET A 47 -22.89 -27.68 -29.23
N THR A 48 -22.60 -27.93 -27.95
CA THR A 48 -21.76 -27.03 -27.15
C THR A 48 -20.29 -27.20 -27.55
N VAL A 49 -19.45 -26.21 -27.22
CA VAL A 49 -18.00 -26.28 -27.54
C VAL A 49 -17.36 -27.52 -26.90
N ARG A 50 -17.81 -27.90 -25.69
CA ARG A 50 -17.35 -29.12 -25.01
C ARG A 50 -17.69 -30.36 -25.82
N GLU A 51 -18.94 -30.50 -26.25
CA GLU A 51 -19.38 -31.64 -27.05
C GLU A 51 -18.63 -31.71 -28.39
N VAL A 52 -18.39 -30.57 -29.06
CA VAL A 52 -17.59 -30.52 -30.31
C VAL A 52 -16.18 -31.05 -30.07
N MET A 53 -15.53 -30.64 -28.97
CA MET A 53 -14.17 -31.08 -28.66
C MET A 53 -14.12 -32.54 -28.23
N GLU A 54 -15.13 -33.04 -27.51
CA GLU A 54 -15.27 -34.46 -27.14
C GLU A 54 -15.51 -35.33 -28.38
N TYR A 55 -16.33 -34.87 -29.32
CA TYR A 55 -16.54 -35.53 -30.60
C TYR A 55 -15.25 -35.59 -31.43
N ALA A 56 -14.53 -34.47 -31.54
CA ALA A 56 -13.23 -34.41 -32.21
C ALA A 56 -12.20 -35.36 -31.58
N ALA A 57 -12.15 -35.43 -30.24
CA ALA A 57 -11.28 -36.36 -29.53
C ALA A 57 -11.62 -37.83 -29.86
N LEU A 58 -12.91 -38.15 -30.00
CA LEU A 58 -13.40 -39.49 -30.33
C LEU A 58 -13.09 -39.87 -31.79
N GLU A 59 -13.24 -38.95 -32.75
CA GLU A 59 -12.85 -39.17 -34.15
C GLU A 59 -11.34 -39.42 -34.28
N ILE A 60 -10.52 -38.60 -33.62
CA ILE A 60 -9.06 -38.78 -33.62
C ILE A 60 -8.70 -40.15 -33.07
N ARG A 61 -9.35 -40.58 -31.98
CA ARG A 61 -9.14 -41.91 -31.39
C ARG A 61 -9.46 -43.05 -32.35
N GLN A 62 -10.60 -42.99 -33.04
CA GLN A 62 -10.99 -44.00 -34.03
C GLN A 62 -10.01 -44.07 -35.21
N SER A 63 -9.50 -42.91 -35.65
CA SER A 63 -8.46 -42.85 -36.69
C SER A 63 -7.13 -43.46 -36.25
N TYR A 64 -6.80 -43.36 -34.96
CA TYR A 64 -5.58 -43.91 -34.38
C TYR A 64 -5.68 -45.43 -34.21
N ASP A 65 -6.83 -45.93 -33.73
CA ASP A 65 -7.10 -47.36 -33.54
C ASP A 65 -7.14 -48.13 -34.88
N SER A 66 -7.40 -47.44 -36.00
CA SER A 66 -7.39 -48.02 -37.35
C SER A 66 -6.03 -47.96 -38.07
N SER A 67 -4.97 -47.44 -37.41
CA SER A 67 -3.63 -47.36 -37.97
C SER A 67 -2.74 -48.58 -37.64
N ASP A 68 -2.10 -49.16 -38.67
CA ASP A 68 -1.22 -50.35 -38.64
C ASP A 68 0.16 -50.07 -37.97
N ASP A 69 0.17 -49.52 -36.76
CA ASP A 69 1.39 -49.32 -35.99
C ASP A 69 1.65 -50.53 -35.04
N ASP A 70 2.82 -51.15 -35.14
CA ASP A 70 3.23 -52.42 -34.47
C ASP A 70 3.45 -52.31 -32.94
N SER A 71 2.88 -51.28 -32.30
CA SER A 71 3.04 -51.04 -30.86
C SER A 71 2.08 -51.91 -30.02
N ASN A 72 2.57 -52.36 -28.85
CA ASN A 72 1.90 -53.30 -27.96
C ASN A 72 0.48 -52.81 -27.57
N GLU A 73 -0.53 -53.69 -27.66
CA GLU A 73 -1.98 -53.37 -27.59
C GLU A 73 -2.39 -52.65 -26.28
N TYR A 74 -1.68 -52.93 -25.17
CA TYR A 74 -1.89 -52.28 -23.87
C TYR A 74 -1.36 -50.84 -23.83
N THR A 75 -0.26 -50.55 -24.54
CA THR A 75 0.33 -49.22 -24.65
C THR A 75 -0.47 -48.34 -25.61
N LYS A 76 -1.00 -48.92 -26.70
CA LYS A 76 -1.97 -48.27 -27.61
C LYS A 76 -3.22 -47.79 -26.87
N LYS A 77 -3.78 -48.61 -25.98
CA LYS A 77 -5.01 -48.29 -25.25
C LYS A 77 -4.86 -47.12 -24.26
N ILE A 78 -3.75 -47.05 -23.53
CA ILE A 78 -3.44 -45.95 -22.59
C ILE A 78 -3.13 -44.64 -23.34
N SER A 79 -2.45 -44.74 -24.49
CA SER A 79 -2.16 -43.61 -25.40
C SER A 79 -3.43 -43.04 -26.03
N ALA A 80 -4.42 -43.89 -26.33
CA ALA A 80 -5.65 -43.50 -27.02
C ALA A 80 -6.67 -42.77 -26.13
N ASP A 81 -6.66 -43.01 -24.82
CA ASP A 81 -7.59 -42.37 -23.87
C ASP A 81 -7.28 -40.88 -23.61
N HIS A 82 -6.10 -40.37 -23.99
CA HIS A 82 -5.64 -39.01 -23.64
C HIS A 82 -5.06 -38.24 -24.85
N ILE A 83 -5.57 -38.45 -26.07
CA ILE A 83 -5.03 -37.79 -27.27
C ILE A 83 -5.39 -36.29 -27.34
N LEU A 84 -6.61 -35.93 -26.92
CA LEU A 84 -7.08 -34.54 -26.87
C LEU A 84 -7.89 -34.32 -25.58
N GLU A 85 -7.50 -33.33 -24.79
CA GLU A 85 -8.21 -32.95 -23.57
C GLU A 85 -8.64 -31.49 -23.65
N TYR A 86 -9.95 -31.25 -23.46
CA TYR A 86 -10.52 -29.90 -23.48
C TYR A 86 -10.74 -29.36 -22.07
N ARG A 87 -10.37 -28.08 -21.89
CA ARG A 87 -10.57 -27.31 -20.66
C ARG A 87 -11.04 -25.90 -21.02
N ARG A 88 -12.07 -25.42 -20.33
CA ARG A 88 -12.63 -24.07 -20.53
C ARG A 88 -12.24 -23.16 -19.37
N VAL A 89 -11.39 -22.16 -19.63
CA VAL A 89 -11.05 -21.11 -18.67
C VAL A 89 -11.75 -19.81 -19.07
N PRO A 90 -12.68 -19.27 -18.25
CA PRO A 90 -13.54 -18.17 -18.65
C PRO A 90 -12.88 -16.78 -18.48
N ILE A 91 -11.85 -16.47 -19.27
CA ILE A 91 -11.18 -15.17 -19.24
C ILE A 91 -11.97 -14.11 -20.04
N THR A 92 -12.19 -12.94 -19.45
CA THR A 92 -12.87 -11.80 -20.08
C THR A 92 -11.95 -11.11 -21.10
N ALA A 93 -12.41 -10.92 -22.35
CA ALA A 93 -11.57 -10.37 -23.43
C ALA A 93 -11.11 -8.91 -23.20
N GLU A 94 -12.01 -8.09 -22.64
CA GLU A 94 -11.85 -6.64 -22.47
C GLU A 94 -11.13 -6.23 -21.17
N LYS A 95 -10.69 -7.20 -20.36
CA LYS A 95 -10.05 -6.95 -19.06
C LYS A 95 -8.71 -7.67 -18.96
N ALA A 96 -7.91 -7.32 -17.96
CA ALA A 96 -6.80 -8.15 -17.53
C ALA A 96 -7.33 -9.44 -16.88
N PRO A 97 -6.56 -10.54 -16.89
CA PRO A 97 -6.98 -11.78 -16.23
C PRO A 97 -7.14 -11.54 -14.71
N GLU A 98 -8.19 -12.09 -14.12
CA GLU A 98 -8.33 -12.11 -12.67
C GLU A 98 -7.29 -13.06 -12.05
N TRP A 99 -6.95 -12.88 -10.77
CA TRP A 99 -5.91 -13.71 -10.13
C TRP A 99 -6.29 -15.21 -10.13
N ARG A 100 -7.58 -15.51 -10.05
CA ARG A 100 -8.11 -16.88 -10.17
C ARG A 100 -7.92 -17.48 -11.56
N ASP A 101 -8.02 -16.66 -12.62
CA ASP A 101 -7.73 -17.13 -13.98
C ASP A 101 -6.28 -17.61 -14.10
N VAL A 102 -5.36 -16.93 -13.39
CA VAL A 102 -3.94 -17.31 -13.35
C VAL A 102 -3.74 -18.59 -12.54
N ASP A 103 -4.42 -18.74 -11.40
CA ASP A 103 -4.40 -19.98 -10.60
C ASP A 103 -4.91 -21.18 -11.41
N ASP A 104 -6.02 -21.02 -12.13
CA ASP A 104 -6.59 -22.08 -12.98
C ASP A 104 -5.60 -22.48 -14.10
N LEU A 105 -4.98 -21.50 -14.77
CA LEU A 105 -3.96 -21.76 -15.78
C LEU A 105 -2.71 -22.44 -15.18
N GLN A 106 -2.28 -22.04 -13.98
CA GLN A 106 -1.17 -22.69 -13.28
C GLN A 106 -1.47 -24.15 -13.00
N ALA A 107 -2.63 -24.46 -12.44
CA ALA A 107 -3.06 -25.83 -12.14
C ALA A 107 -3.12 -26.69 -13.41
N LEU A 108 -3.65 -26.14 -14.51
CA LEU A 108 -3.73 -26.84 -15.79
C LEU A 108 -2.36 -27.16 -16.39
N VAL A 109 -1.46 -26.17 -16.46
CA VAL A 109 -0.15 -26.34 -17.09
C VAL A 109 0.79 -27.21 -16.25
N THR A 110 0.69 -27.13 -14.92
CA THR A 110 1.49 -27.96 -14.01
C THR A 110 0.99 -29.40 -13.90
N GLY A 111 -0.31 -29.64 -14.15
CA GLY A 111 -0.93 -30.96 -14.09
C GLY A 111 -0.64 -31.87 -15.28
N VAL A 112 -0.01 -31.38 -16.35
CA VAL A 112 0.26 -32.14 -17.57
C VAL A 112 1.74 -32.49 -17.74
N ASP A 113 2.04 -33.66 -18.33
CA ASP A 113 3.41 -33.98 -18.73
C ASP A 113 3.80 -33.19 -19.99
N LEU A 114 4.43 -32.04 -19.78
CA LEU A 114 4.94 -31.15 -20.81
C LEU A 114 6.03 -31.78 -21.72
N SER A 115 6.47 -33.02 -21.48
CA SER A 115 7.38 -33.73 -22.42
C SER A 115 6.63 -34.46 -23.53
N ARG A 116 5.33 -34.70 -23.32
CA ARG A 116 4.47 -35.47 -24.22
C ARG A 116 3.21 -34.72 -24.65
N THR A 117 2.87 -33.64 -23.95
CA THR A 117 1.62 -32.90 -24.13
C THR A 117 1.90 -31.53 -24.73
N ALA A 118 1.22 -31.20 -25.83
CA ALA A 118 1.16 -29.84 -26.36
C ALA A 118 -0.03 -29.09 -25.75
N VAL A 119 0.17 -27.85 -25.32
CA VAL A 119 -0.89 -26.99 -24.78
C VAL A 119 -1.31 -25.99 -25.87
N ILE A 120 -2.59 -26.01 -26.24
CA ILE A 120 -3.15 -25.12 -27.26
C ILE A 120 -4.08 -24.11 -26.58
N MET A 121 -3.78 -22.83 -26.71
CA MET A 121 -4.64 -21.73 -26.24
C MET A 121 -5.48 -21.21 -27.41
N ASN A 122 -6.79 -21.08 -27.22
CA ASN A 122 -7.72 -20.60 -28.23
C ASN A 122 -8.64 -19.51 -27.65
N ASP A 123 -8.90 -18.48 -28.45
CA ASP A 123 -9.94 -17.48 -28.26
C ASP A 123 -10.53 -17.08 -29.62
N GLN A 124 -11.50 -16.17 -29.62
CA GLN A 124 -12.27 -15.80 -30.82
C GLN A 124 -11.42 -15.47 -32.06
N VAL A 125 -10.25 -14.85 -31.90
CA VAL A 125 -9.42 -14.36 -33.02
C VAL A 125 -7.95 -14.77 -32.94
N GLY A 126 -7.53 -15.48 -31.89
CA GLY A 126 -6.14 -15.89 -31.65
C GLY A 126 -5.22 -14.80 -31.11
N LEU A 127 -5.74 -13.68 -30.59
CA LEU A 127 -4.92 -12.48 -30.28
C LEU A 127 -4.92 -12.10 -28.80
N GLY A 128 -6.05 -11.72 -28.21
CA GLY A 128 -6.06 -11.07 -26.89
C GLY A 128 -5.86 -12.04 -25.72
N ARG A 129 -6.84 -12.93 -25.54
CA ARG A 129 -6.84 -13.91 -24.43
C ARG A 129 -5.86 -15.04 -24.73
N SER A 130 -5.77 -15.46 -25.99
CA SER A 130 -4.81 -16.49 -26.43
C SER A 130 -3.37 -16.10 -26.14
N THR A 131 -2.96 -14.86 -26.47
CA THR A 131 -1.60 -14.37 -26.15
C THR A 131 -1.38 -14.28 -24.65
N THR A 132 -2.37 -13.79 -23.89
CA THR A 132 -2.31 -13.71 -22.42
C THR A 132 -2.09 -15.09 -21.80
N GLY A 133 -2.89 -16.09 -22.19
CA GLY A 133 -2.74 -17.47 -21.72
C GLY A 133 -1.41 -18.10 -22.15
N THR A 134 -0.95 -17.80 -23.37
CA THR A 134 0.34 -18.28 -23.90
C THR A 134 1.52 -17.73 -23.12
N ILE A 135 1.50 -16.44 -22.75
CA ILE A 135 2.53 -15.82 -21.90
C ILE A 135 2.56 -16.51 -20.54
N ILE A 136 1.41 -16.63 -19.86
CA ILE A 136 1.31 -17.29 -18.55
C ILE A 136 1.83 -18.73 -18.60
N ALA A 137 1.37 -19.52 -19.58
CA ALA A 137 1.81 -20.91 -19.76
C ALA A 137 3.32 -21.01 -20.06
N THR A 138 3.87 -20.05 -20.79
CA THR A 138 5.31 -20.00 -21.08
C THR A 138 6.13 -19.69 -19.81
N LEU A 139 5.69 -18.74 -18.98
CA LEU A 139 6.33 -18.45 -17.69
C LEU A 139 6.33 -19.69 -16.78
N ILE A 140 5.19 -20.37 -16.66
CA ILE A 140 5.05 -21.63 -15.89
C ILE A 140 5.98 -22.72 -16.44
N THR A 141 5.97 -22.93 -17.76
CA THR A 141 6.79 -23.97 -18.40
C THR A 141 8.28 -23.74 -18.16
N ARG A 142 8.73 -22.48 -18.22
CA ARG A 142 10.13 -22.10 -17.92
C ARG A 142 10.47 -22.30 -16.45
N TRP A 143 9.54 -21.99 -15.55
CA TRP A 143 9.68 -22.21 -14.12
C TRP A 143 9.82 -23.71 -13.79
N ILE A 144 8.98 -24.58 -14.36
CA ILE A 144 9.06 -26.04 -14.17
C ILE A 144 10.31 -26.64 -14.79
N ARG A 145 10.71 -26.17 -15.98
CA ARG A 145 11.86 -26.69 -16.74
C ARG A 145 12.85 -25.58 -17.09
N PRO A 146 13.66 -25.12 -16.12
CA PRO A 146 14.67 -24.11 -16.38
C PRO A 146 15.76 -24.68 -17.30
N LYS A 147 15.67 -24.45 -18.62
CA LYS A 147 16.76 -24.76 -19.57
C LYS A 147 17.76 -23.60 -19.53
N ASN A 148 19.01 -23.89 -19.14
CA ASN A 148 20.15 -22.97 -19.01
C ASN A 148 19.83 -21.59 -18.42
N ALA A 149 20.40 -21.31 -17.24
CA ALA A 149 20.25 -20.09 -16.43
C ALA A 149 20.80 -18.78 -17.06
N TYR A 150 20.70 -18.61 -18.38
CA TYR A 150 21.04 -17.36 -19.04
C TYR A 150 19.86 -16.40 -18.90
N LEU A 151 20.05 -15.35 -18.10
CA LEU A 151 19.20 -14.17 -18.15
C LEU A 151 19.26 -13.60 -19.58
N PRO A 152 18.11 -13.45 -20.28
CA PRO A 152 18.12 -12.90 -21.62
C PRO A 152 18.59 -11.44 -21.57
N LYS A 153 19.68 -11.10 -22.27
CA LYS A 153 20.02 -9.68 -22.49
C LYS A 153 18.88 -9.04 -23.27
N SER A 154 18.27 -7.98 -22.72
CA SER A 154 17.19 -7.26 -23.42
C SER A 154 17.73 -6.66 -24.72
N PRO A 155 17.22 -7.05 -25.91
CA PRO A 155 17.77 -6.60 -27.18
C PRO A 155 17.11 -5.30 -27.70
N GLY A 156 16.40 -4.53 -26.87
CA GLY A 156 15.69 -3.32 -27.32
C GLY A 156 15.43 -2.30 -26.22
N PRO A 157 14.92 -1.10 -26.56
CA PRO A 157 14.63 -0.06 -25.59
C PRO A 157 13.65 -0.59 -24.54
N SER A 158 14.03 -0.47 -23.26
CA SER A 158 13.12 -0.72 -22.14
C SER A 158 12.10 0.42 -22.14
N HIS A 159 10.82 0.10 -22.27
CA HIS A 159 9.76 1.06 -21.96
C HIS A 159 9.55 1.01 -20.45
N ASN A 160 9.90 2.08 -19.75
CA ASN A 160 9.68 2.18 -18.32
C ASN A 160 8.43 3.02 -18.08
N TYR A 161 7.53 2.53 -17.23
CA TYR A 161 6.32 3.25 -16.80
C TYR A 161 6.41 3.48 -15.30
N GLN A 162 5.88 4.61 -14.80
CA GLN A 162 6.00 4.93 -13.37
C GLN A 162 5.37 3.86 -12.46
N ILE A 163 4.20 3.33 -12.83
CA ILE A 163 3.57 2.22 -12.09
C ILE A 163 4.44 0.96 -12.07
N ILE A 164 5.13 0.67 -13.17
CA ILE A 164 6.04 -0.49 -13.24
C ILE A 164 7.26 -0.22 -12.37
N ASN A 165 7.87 0.97 -12.42
CA ASN A 165 8.95 1.32 -11.50
C ASN A 165 8.53 1.21 -10.03
N SER A 166 7.30 1.60 -9.69
CA SER A 166 6.73 1.39 -8.36
C SER A 166 6.63 -0.09 -7.98
N LEU A 167 6.18 -0.94 -8.91
CA LEU A 167 6.16 -2.39 -8.73
C LEU A 167 7.56 -2.96 -8.52
N LEU A 168 8.52 -2.61 -9.39
CA LEU A 168 9.87 -3.20 -9.35
C LEU A 168 10.58 -2.92 -8.03
N ARG A 169 10.34 -1.74 -7.43
CA ARG A 169 10.90 -1.37 -6.12
C ARG A 169 10.49 -2.34 -5.02
N VAL A 170 9.22 -2.75 -5.00
CA VAL A 170 8.64 -3.49 -3.86
C VAL A 170 8.70 -5.01 -3.99
N ILE A 171 9.04 -5.54 -5.17
CA ILE A 171 9.21 -6.98 -5.40
C ILE A 171 10.69 -7.37 -5.34
N ARG A 172 10.95 -8.59 -4.91
CA ARG A 172 12.31 -9.17 -4.94
C ARG A 172 12.74 -9.37 -6.39
N ARG A 173 14.00 -9.04 -6.71
CA ARG A 173 14.61 -9.24 -8.04
C ARG A 173 13.73 -8.67 -9.16
N GLY A 174 13.22 -7.46 -8.94
CA GLY A 174 12.20 -6.83 -9.78
C GLY A 174 12.68 -6.60 -11.20
N LEU A 175 13.93 -6.16 -11.38
CA LEU A 175 14.51 -5.98 -12.71
C LEU A 175 14.63 -7.30 -13.47
N GLU A 176 15.05 -8.38 -12.82
CA GLU A 176 15.17 -9.71 -13.42
C GLU A 176 13.79 -10.29 -13.78
N ASN A 177 12.81 -10.12 -12.88
CA ASN A 177 11.43 -10.52 -13.13
C ASN A 177 10.84 -9.77 -14.33
N LYS A 178 11.06 -8.45 -14.40
CA LYS A 178 10.68 -7.65 -15.58
C LYS A 178 11.38 -8.14 -16.85
N GLN A 179 12.69 -8.38 -16.82
CA GLN A 179 13.43 -8.85 -17.99
C GLN A 179 12.91 -10.21 -18.49
N MET A 180 12.56 -11.12 -17.57
CA MET A 180 11.97 -12.41 -17.92
C MET A 180 10.61 -12.25 -18.61
N VAL A 181 9.76 -11.36 -18.08
CA VAL A 181 8.45 -11.06 -18.67
C VAL A 181 8.60 -10.38 -20.03
N ASP A 182 9.46 -9.36 -20.15
CA ASP A 182 9.72 -8.67 -21.41
C ASP A 182 10.22 -9.63 -22.49
N HIS A 183 11.09 -10.56 -22.14
CA HIS A 183 11.57 -11.60 -23.03
C HIS A 183 10.45 -12.56 -23.43
N THR A 184 9.66 -13.05 -22.47
CA THR A 184 8.57 -14.00 -22.71
C THR A 184 7.49 -13.39 -23.59
N MET A 185 7.12 -12.13 -23.34
CA MET A 185 6.17 -11.38 -24.17
C MET A 185 6.66 -11.25 -25.61
N LYS A 186 7.95 -10.95 -25.83
CA LYS A 186 8.53 -10.89 -27.18
C LYS A 186 8.53 -12.25 -27.87
N GLN A 187 8.72 -13.35 -27.14
CA GLN A 187 8.66 -14.71 -27.70
C GLN A 187 7.23 -15.13 -28.08
N CYS A 188 6.23 -14.70 -27.31
CA CYS A 188 4.84 -15.07 -27.52
C CYS A 188 4.09 -14.17 -28.52
N SER A 189 4.64 -12.99 -28.85
CA SER A 189 3.98 -12.02 -29.73
C SER A 189 4.41 -12.20 -31.19
N VAL A 190 3.45 -12.09 -32.10
CA VAL A 190 3.68 -12.07 -33.55
C VAL A 190 3.55 -10.62 -34.05
N ASP A 191 4.58 -10.07 -34.70
CA ASP A 191 4.64 -8.70 -35.28
C ASP A 191 4.46 -7.53 -34.27
N SER A 192 4.16 -6.32 -34.77
CA SER A 192 3.94 -5.04 -34.07
C SER A 192 2.67 -4.98 -33.21
N ARG A 193 2.34 -6.10 -32.55
CA ARG A 193 1.13 -6.31 -31.73
C ARG A 193 1.47 -6.70 -30.29
N GLN A 194 2.61 -6.22 -29.81
CA GLN A 194 3.02 -6.43 -28.42
C GLN A 194 2.16 -5.58 -27.48
N ILE A 195 2.03 -5.99 -26.21
CA ILE A 195 1.35 -5.17 -25.20
C ILE A 195 1.97 -3.76 -25.15
N PHE A 196 3.28 -3.62 -25.37
CA PHE A 196 3.95 -2.32 -25.49
C PHE A 196 3.39 -1.47 -26.63
N ASP A 197 3.19 -2.08 -27.81
CA ASP A 197 2.60 -1.39 -28.96
C ASP A 197 1.15 -1.00 -28.68
N MET A 198 0.40 -1.83 -27.94
CA MET A 198 -0.97 -1.50 -27.52
C MET A 198 -1.01 -0.28 -26.58
N ILE A 199 -0.09 -0.21 -25.62
CA ILE A 199 0.00 0.92 -24.68
C ILE A 199 0.39 2.19 -25.45
N GLU A 200 1.43 2.14 -26.29
CA GLU A 200 1.89 3.31 -27.04
C GLU A 200 0.86 3.76 -28.09
N ALA A 201 0.20 2.84 -28.80
CA ALA A 201 -0.87 3.18 -29.74
C ALA A 201 -2.07 3.82 -29.04
N ALA A 202 -2.46 3.32 -27.87
CA ALA A 202 -3.51 3.94 -27.06
C ALA A 202 -3.09 5.34 -26.59
N ARG A 203 -1.84 5.52 -26.14
CA ARG A 203 -1.31 6.82 -25.72
C ARG A 203 -1.34 7.84 -26.86
N VAL A 204 -0.77 7.51 -28.03
CA VAL A 204 -0.74 8.39 -29.21
C VAL A 204 -2.14 8.74 -29.69
N GLN A 205 -3.06 7.76 -29.68
CA GLN A 205 -4.42 7.99 -30.11
C GLN A 205 -5.19 8.88 -29.11
N ALA A 206 -5.05 8.62 -27.81
CA ALA A 206 -5.67 9.44 -26.77
C ALA A 206 -5.15 10.89 -26.77
N GLU A 207 -3.87 11.10 -27.10
CA GLU A 207 -3.29 12.44 -27.22
C GLU A 207 -3.97 13.27 -28.32
N LYS A 208 -4.37 12.64 -29.43
CA LYS A 208 -5.13 13.30 -30.51
C LYS A 208 -6.60 13.53 -30.13
N GLU A 209 -7.23 12.53 -29.51
CA GLU A 209 -8.66 12.56 -29.18
C GLU A 209 -9.00 13.49 -28.00
N LYS A 210 -8.00 13.90 -27.20
CA LYS A 210 -8.20 14.65 -25.96
C LYS A 210 -9.02 15.94 -26.12
N GLU A 211 -8.85 16.63 -27.24
CA GLU A 211 -9.56 17.88 -27.53
C GLU A 211 -10.76 17.67 -28.50
N ASP A 212 -10.74 16.59 -29.28
CA ASP A 212 -11.70 16.34 -30.37
C ASP A 212 -12.93 15.51 -29.96
N ASP A 213 -12.76 14.43 -29.17
CA ASP A 213 -13.85 13.54 -28.74
C ASP A 213 -13.58 12.96 -27.32
N PRO A 214 -14.17 13.56 -26.27
CA PRO A 214 -14.00 13.11 -24.90
C PRO A 214 -14.51 11.68 -24.62
N SER A 215 -15.52 11.21 -25.36
CA SER A 215 -16.07 9.87 -25.18
C SER A 215 -15.14 8.82 -25.76
N GLN A 216 -14.56 9.10 -26.91
CA GLN A 216 -13.56 8.24 -27.54
C GLN A 216 -12.26 8.24 -26.73
N PHE A 217 -11.80 9.40 -26.27
CA PHE A 217 -10.65 9.55 -25.37
C PHE A 217 -10.75 8.60 -24.18
N LYS A 218 -11.88 8.61 -23.47
CA LYS A 218 -12.10 7.72 -22.31
C LYS A 218 -11.99 6.24 -22.65
N ARG A 219 -12.54 5.79 -23.79
CA ARG A 219 -12.44 4.39 -24.24
C ARG A 219 -11.00 4.02 -24.59
N THR A 220 -10.29 4.91 -25.27
CA THR A 220 -8.89 4.72 -25.68
C THR A 220 -7.96 4.62 -24.47
N ILE A 221 -8.13 5.49 -23.47
CA ILE A 221 -7.40 5.42 -22.19
C ILE A 221 -7.63 4.09 -21.50
N LYS A 222 -8.90 3.68 -21.36
CA LYS A 222 -9.24 2.40 -20.72
C LYS A 222 -8.56 1.21 -21.38
N ARG A 223 -8.47 1.20 -22.71
CA ARG A 223 -7.76 0.17 -23.47
C ARG A 223 -6.26 0.16 -23.16
N GLY A 224 -5.62 1.33 -23.13
CA GLY A 224 -4.21 1.47 -22.76
C GLY A 224 -3.93 1.01 -21.33
N ILE A 225 -4.79 1.40 -20.38
CA ILE A 225 -4.66 1.02 -18.96
C ILE A 225 -4.83 -0.49 -18.79
N THR A 226 -5.78 -1.12 -19.49
CA THR A 226 -5.97 -2.58 -19.45
C THR A 226 -4.72 -3.33 -19.95
N ALA A 227 -4.04 -2.80 -20.97
CA ALA A 227 -2.79 -3.37 -21.46
C ALA A 227 -1.65 -3.20 -20.43
N LEU A 228 -1.55 -2.05 -19.79
CA LEU A 228 -0.59 -1.78 -18.71
C LEU A 228 -0.84 -2.64 -17.47
N GLU A 229 -2.11 -2.87 -17.11
CA GLU A 229 -2.55 -3.76 -16.04
C GLU A 229 -2.12 -5.22 -16.32
N ARG A 230 -2.31 -5.72 -17.56
CA ARG A 230 -1.82 -7.06 -17.94
C ARG A 230 -0.31 -7.18 -17.76
N TYR A 231 0.45 -6.16 -18.17
CA TYR A 231 1.90 -6.15 -18.00
C TYR A 231 2.30 -6.18 -16.52
N PHE A 232 1.63 -5.38 -15.69
CA PHE A 232 1.80 -5.39 -14.24
C PHE A 232 1.55 -6.78 -13.63
N ILE A 233 0.45 -7.44 -14.01
CA ILE A 233 0.10 -8.78 -13.51
C ILE A 233 1.14 -9.82 -13.93
N PHE A 234 1.67 -9.76 -15.15
CA PHE A 234 2.71 -10.70 -15.58
C PHE A 234 3.99 -10.58 -14.76
N ILE A 235 4.40 -9.36 -14.40
CA ILE A 235 5.56 -9.14 -13.52
C ILE A 235 5.27 -9.66 -12.12
N CYS A 236 4.08 -9.40 -11.57
CA CYS A 236 3.67 -9.98 -10.29
C CYS A 236 3.68 -11.50 -10.31
N PHE A 237 3.14 -12.12 -11.37
CA PHE A 237 3.11 -13.57 -11.50
C PHE A 237 4.51 -14.17 -11.64
N GLN A 238 5.40 -13.52 -12.41
CA GLN A 238 6.80 -13.95 -12.50
C GLN A 238 7.52 -13.82 -11.15
N ALA A 239 7.25 -12.77 -10.36
CA ALA A 239 7.80 -12.62 -9.01
C ALA A 239 7.28 -13.71 -8.07
N TYR A 240 5.99 -14.07 -8.15
CA TYR A 240 5.42 -15.20 -7.43
C TYR A 240 6.09 -16.53 -7.81
N LEU A 241 6.35 -16.76 -9.10
CA LEU A 241 7.08 -17.96 -9.55
C LEU A 241 8.55 -17.96 -9.03
N ASP A 242 9.21 -16.81 -8.94
CA ASP A 242 10.57 -16.71 -8.40
C ASP A 242 10.63 -16.95 -6.87
N ASP A 243 9.58 -16.56 -6.15
CA ASP A 243 9.42 -16.79 -4.70
C ASP A 243 9.00 -18.24 -4.37
N THR A 244 8.61 -19.05 -5.36
CA THR A 244 8.08 -20.40 -5.17
C THR A 244 8.95 -21.48 -5.84
N SER A 245 8.95 -22.69 -5.27
CA SER A 245 9.69 -23.80 -5.85
C SER A 245 8.79 -24.65 -6.76
N PRO A 246 9.23 -24.97 -7.99
CA PRO A 246 8.52 -25.91 -8.86
C PRO A 246 8.38 -27.32 -8.27
N SER A 247 9.26 -27.68 -7.34
CA SER A 247 9.20 -29.00 -6.67
C SER A 247 8.06 -29.12 -5.66
N LEU A 248 7.49 -27.98 -5.25
CA LEU A 248 6.44 -27.88 -4.23
C LEU A 248 5.13 -27.34 -4.82
N VAL A 249 4.89 -27.44 -6.13
CA VAL A 249 3.71 -26.85 -6.80
C VAL A 249 2.38 -27.17 -6.10
N SER A 250 2.22 -28.38 -5.57
CA SER A 250 1.00 -28.80 -4.85
C SER A 250 0.89 -28.24 -3.43
N GLU A 251 2.00 -27.76 -2.86
CA GLU A 251 2.13 -27.22 -1.50
C GLU A 251 2.36 -25.71 -1.49
N THR A 252 2.68 -25.10 -2.63
CA THR A 252 2.83 -23.66 -2.78
C THR A 252 1.49 -22.96 -2.62
N GLU A 253 1.49 -21.81 -1.93
CA GLU A 253 0.33 -20.91 -1.92
C GLU A 253 -0.07 -20.55 -3.35
N SER A 254 -1.37 -20.32 -3.61
CA SER A 254 -1.81 -19.89 -4.94
C SER A 254 -1.44 -18.44 -5.22
N PHE A 255 -1.38 -18.04 -6.49
CA PHE A 255 -1.09 -16.66 -6.87
C PHE A 255 -2.09 -15.68 -6.28
N SER A 256 -3.39 -16.03 -6.23
CA SER A 256 -4.41 -15.19 -5.59
C SER A 256 -4.09 -14.94 -4.10
N HIS A 257 -3.72 -15.97 -3.35
CA HIS A 257 -3.36 -15.81 -1.93
C HIS A 257 -2.04 -15.05 -1.75
N TRP A 258 -1.06 -15.25 -2.65
CA TRP A 258 0.17 -14.46 -2.65
C TRP A 258 -0.13 -12.97 -2.88
N MET A 259 -1.03 -12.62 -3.82
CA MET A 259 -1.47 -11.24 -4.03
C MET A 259 -2.19 -10.66 -2.80
N GLU A 260 -3.04 -11.44 -2.13
CA GLU A 260 -3.72 -11.01 -0.89
C GLU A 260 -2.75 -10.77 0.28
N ARG A 261 -1.64 -11.52 0.33
CA ARG A 261 -0.57 -11.34 1.32
C ARG A 261 0.31 -10.10 1.05
N HIS A 262 0.17 -9.49 -0.12
CA HIS A 262 0.93 -8.32 -0.57
C HIS A 262 0.01 -7.15 -0.94
N PRO A 263 -0.69 -6.56 0.06
CA PRO A 263 -1.67 -5.49 -0.17
C PRO A 263 -1.07 -4.29 -0.89
N GLU A 264 0.22 -4.02 -0.72
CA GLU A 264 0.93 -2.94 -1.38
C GLU A 264 0.97 -3.06 -2.91
N LEU A 265 0.97 -4.29 -3.46
CA LEU A 265 0.91 -4.51 -4.91
C LEU A 265 -0.45 -4.10 -5.47
N ARG A 266 -1.51 -4.38 -4.70
CA ARG A 266 -2.87 -3.97 -5.04
C ARG A 266 -3.01 -2.46 -4.96
N THR A 267 -2.48 -1.82 -3.92
CA THR A 267 -2.50 -0.35 -3.81
C THR A 267 -1.83 0.32 -5.00
N ILE A 268 -0.62 -0.11 -5.39
CA ILE A 268 0.08 0.43 -6.57
C ILE A 268 -0.78 0.33 -7.83
N LEU A 269 -1.52 -0.77 -7.98
CA LEU A 269 -2.38 -0.98 -9.14
C LEU A 269 -3.65 -0.11 -9.07
N ASP A 270 -4.31 -0.09 -7.92
CA ASP A 270 -5.53 0.69 -7.66
C ASP A 270 -5.27 2.20 -7.84
N ASP A 271 -4.07 2.71 -7.52
CA ASP A 271 -3.65 4.10 -7.76
C ASP A 271 -3.80 4.53 -9.23
N VAL A 272 -3.66 3.59 -10.17
CA VAL A 272 -3.84 3.86 -11.60
C VAL A 272 -5.25 3.49 -12.05
N LEU A 273 -5.81 2.37 -11.57
CA LEU A 273 -7.14 1.91 -12.02
C LEU A 273 -8.28 2.82 -11.52
N LEU A 274 -8.15 3.41 -10.33
CA LEU A 274 -9.14 4.28 -9.71
C LEU A 274 -8.86 5.78 -9.97
N ALA A 275 -7.73 6.10 -10.59
CA ALA A 275 -7.38 7.45 -10.99
C ALA A 275 -8.39 8.03 -12.00
N ASN A 276 -8.46 9.35 -12.06
CA ASN A 276 -9.25 10.02 -13.09
C ASN A 276 -8.63 9.87 -14.48
N GLU A 277 -9.39 10.21 -15.53
CA GLU A 277 -8.94 9.99 -16.91
C GLU A 277 -7.63 10.72 -17.27
N GLU A 278 -7.34 11.88 -16.66
CA GLU A 278 -6.07 12.59 -16.90
C GLU A 278 -4.86 11.90 -16.25
N GLU A 279 -5.02 11.38 -15.04
CA GLU A 279 -3.97 10.63 -14.33
C GLU A 279 -3.72 9.27 -14.98
N GLN A 280 -4.78 8.61 -15.44
CA GLN A 280 -4.68 7.41 -16.27
C GLN A 280 -3.90 7.69 -17.55
N PHE A 281 -4.22 8.77 -18.27
CA PHE A 281 -3.45 9.17 -19.46
C PHE A 281 -1.97 9.41 -19.16
N ARG A 282 -1.65 10.12 -18.07
CA ARG A 282 -0.25 10.34 -17.65
C ARG A 282 0.48 9.03 -17.35
N SER A 283 -0.21 8.04 -16.79
CA SER A 283 0.36 6.73 -16.47
C SER A 283 0.74 5.92 -17.72
N LEU A 284 0.17 6.24 -18.88
CA LEU A 284 0.53 5.64 -20.18
C LEU A 284 1.77 6.27 -20.80
N ILE A 285 2.28 7.39 -20.27
CA ILE A 285 3.47 8.06 -20.80
C ILE A 285 4.73 7.36 -20.27
N PRO A 286 5.61 6.84 -21.16
CA PRO A 286 6.89 6.30 -20.75
C PRO A 286 7.73 7.35 -20.01
N VAL A 287 8.45 6.90 -19.01
CA VAL A 287 9.27 7.73 -18.11
C VAL A 287 10.29 8.56 -18.88
N GLU A 288 10.84 8.01 -19.96
CA GLU A 288 11.79 8.65 -20.87
C GLU A 288 11.17 9.87 -21.61
N LYS A 289 9.86 9.83 -21.86
CA LYS A 289 9.11 10.88 -22.57
C LYS A 289 8.47 11.90 -21.61
N SER A 290 8.49 11.64 -20.30
CA SER A 290 7.79 12.46 -19.30
C SER A 290 8.42 13.84 -19.05
N LEU A 291 9.62 14.11 -19.58
CA LEU A 291 10.41 15.31 -19.27
C LEU A 291 10.26 16.48 -20.27
N THR A 292 9.35 16.41 -21.23
CA THR A 292 9.25 17.43 -22.29
C THR A 292 8.51 18.72 -21.87
N GLY A 293 8.50 19.11 -20.58
CA GLY A 293 7.73 20.25 -20.06
C GLY A 293 8.48 21.14 -19.07
N ASP A 294 8.43 22.44 -19.32
CA ASP A 294 9.15 23.56 -18.70
C ASP A 294 9.12 23.62 -17.16
N GLY A 295 10.25 23.99 -16.52
CA GLY A 295 10.21 24.50 -15.15
C GLY A 295 11.52 24.56 -14.36
N ILE A 296 12.55 23.76 -14.69
CA ILE A 296 13.81 23.77 -13.94
C ILE A 296 14.99 23.83 -14.91
N ALA A 297 15.72 24.95 -14.91
CA ALA A 297 16.95 25.12 -15.67
C ALA A 297 18.11 24.37 -15.01
N LEU A 298 18.10 23.03 -15.05
CA LEU A 298 19.22 22.21 -14.60
C LEU A 298 20.25 22.04 -15.71
N SER A 299 21.49 21.80 -15.31
CA SER A 299 22.57 21.52 -16.26
C SER A 299 22.30 20.22 -17.03
N SER A 300 22.85 20.12 -18.24
CA SER A 300 22.82 18.89 -19.05
C SER A 300 23.42 17.68 -18.31
N GLU A 301 24.32 17.92 -17.36
CA GLU A 301 24.95 16.90 -16.51
C GLU A 301 23.96 16.26 -15.53
N VAL A 302 23.16 17.06 -14.81
CA VAL A 302 22.17 16.55 -13.86
C VAL A 302 21.13 15.69 -14.60
N MET A 303 20.65 16.18 -15.74
CA MET A 303 19.72 15.42 -16.57
C MET A 303 20.35 14.14 -17.10
N ALA A 304 21.65 14.13 -17.42
CA ALA A 304 22.34 12.93 -17.84
C ALA A 304 22.35 11.86 -16.74
N VAL A 305 22.61 12.22 -15.48
CA VAL A 305 22.58 11.28 -14.35
C VAL A 305 21.17 10.74 -14.13
N VAL A 306 20.19 11.63 -14.01
CA VAL A 306 18.78 11.25 -13.77
C VAL A 306 18.22 10.36 -14.89
N ASN A 307 18.65 10.57 -16.14
CA ASN A 307 18.26 9.76 -17.30
C ASN A 307 19.03 8.43 -17.40
N ARG A 308 20.23 8.31 -16.82
CA ARG A 308 21.06 7.10 -16.88
C ARG A 308 20.81 6.13 -15.73
N ARG A 309 20.19 6.58 -14.64
CA ARG A 309 19.73 5.71 -13.56
C ARG A 309 18.84 4.59 -14.11
N HIS A 310 19.18 3.36 -13.77
CA HIS A 310 18.58 2.14 -14.30
C HIS A 310 18.48 1.03 -13.26
N GLY A 311 18.66 1.38 -11.98
CA GLY A 311 18.50 0.46 -10.85
C GLY A 311 17.04 0.09 -10.60
N GLN A 312 16.84 -0.89 -9.73
CA GLN A 312 15.53 -1.31 -9.25
C GLN A 312 14.91 -0.21 -8.38
N VAL A 313 15.71 0.44 -7.53
CA VAL A 313 15.27 1.51 -6.61
C VAL A 313 15.65 2.89 -7.12
N LEU A 314 16.93 3.12 -7.39
CA LEU A 314 17.46 4.25 -8.15
C LEU A 314 17.18 4.05 -9.66
N ALA A 315 15.89 4.05 -9.97
CA ALA A 315 15.38 3.97 -11.33
C ALA A 315 15.50 5.31 -12.06
N GLN A 316 15.28 5.28 -13.36
CA GLN A 316 15.27 6.50 -14.18
C GLN A 316 14.24 7.52 -13.64
N GLN A 317 14.57 8.81 -13.72
CA GLN A 317 13.74 9.91 -13.19
C GLN A 317 13.58 9.92 -11.67
N THR A 318 14.44 9.20 -10.94
CA THR A 318 14.50 9.31 -9.48
C THR A 318 15.64 10.22 -9.04
N ILE A 319 15.46 10.88 -7.90
CA ILE A 319 16.46 11.70 -7.22
C ILE A 319 16.62 11.27 -5.76
N MET A 320 17.79 11.56 -5.19
CA MET A 320 18.02 11.47 -3.75
C MET A 320 17.94 12.86 -3.16
N LYS A 321 16.90 13.11 -2.38
CA LYS A 321 16.63 14.40 -1.75
C LYS A 321 17.00 14.32 -0.27
N HIS A 322 17.66 15.35 0.26
CA HIS A 322 17.90 15.49 1.68
C HIS A 322 16.55 15.49 2.41
N ASP A 323 16.45 14.66 3.44
CA ASP A 323 15.17 14.39 4.09
C ASP A 323 14.72 15.54 5.00
N ALA A 324 15.69 16.30 5.54
CA ALA A 324 15.46 17.57 6.20
C ALA A 324 15.33 18.70 5.16
N PHE A 325 14.61 19.76 5.54
CA PHE A 325 14.46 20.95 4.71
C PHE A 325 14.42 22.22 5.56
N PRO A 326 14.74 23.39 4.99
CA PRO A 326 14.68 24.67 5.70
C PRO A 326 13.28 24.94 6.27
N GLY A 327 13.20 25.19 7.58
CA GLY A 327 11.92 25.42 8.26
C GLY A 327 11.24 24.16 8.81
N CYS A 328 11.85 22.98 8.68
CA CYS A 328 11.34 21.76 9.31
C CYS A 328 11.26 21.87 10.86
N GLN A 329 12.09 22.70 11.49
CA GLN A 329 12.09 22.93 12.94
C GLN A 329 10.94 23.84 13.38
N LYS A 330 10.09 23.33 14.28
CA LYS A 330 9.12 24.15 15.01
C LYS A 330 9.83 24.96 16.09
N MET A 331 9.79 26.29 15.96
CA MET A 331 10.54 27.19 16.83
C MET A 331 9.97 27.31 18.25
N SER A 332 8.69 27.01 18.44
CA SER A 332 8.00 27.07 19.74
C SER A 332 8.32 25.89 20.66
N LEU A 333 9.01 24.85 20.19
CA LEU A 333 9.43 23.74 21.04
C LEU A 333 10.57 24.18 21.96
N LYS A 334 10.50 23.77 23.23
CA LYS A 334 11.46 24.17 24.26
C LYS A 334 12.80 23.43 24.12
N GLU A 335 12.77 22.12 23.93
CA GLU A 335 13.96 21.30 23.70
C GLU A 335 14.36 21.30 22.22
N LYS A 336 15.64 21.59 21.92
CA LYS A 336 16.20 21.59 20.56
C LYS A 336 17.55 20.89 20.58
N ILE A 337 17.66 19.82 19.80
CA ILE A 337 18.91 19.06 19.62
C ILE A 337 19.36 19.27 18.17
N PRO A 338 20.59 19.79 17.93
CA PRO A 338 21.10 19.98 16.57
C PRO A 338 21.05 18.68 15.75
N GLY A 339 20.50 18.75 14.53
CA GLY A 339 20.32 17.60 13.65
C GLY A 339 19.17 16.65 14.02
N ALA A 340 18.43 16.93 15.10
CA ALA A 340 17.26 16.20 15.56
C ALA A 340 16.05 17.14 15.65
N TYR A 341 15.49 17.46 14.49
CA TYR A 341 14.38 18.41 14.43
C TYR A 341 13.14 17.90 15.18
N ASN A 342 12.39 18.83 15.75
CA ASN A 342 11.11 18.56 16.41
C ASN A 342 11.15 17.51 17.54
N PHE A 343 12.30 17.32 18.19
CA PHE A 343 12.43 16.50 19.38
C PHE A 343 11.56 17.04 20.52
N ARG A 344 10.79 16.15 21.15
CA ARG A 344 9.87 16.45 22.27
C ARG A 344 9.60 15.18 23.06
N ARG A 345 9.15 15.33 24.31
CA ARG A 345 8.86 14.21 25.21
C ARG A 345 7.80 14.55 26.24
N ILE A 346 7.09 13.52 26.68
CA ILE A 346 6.00 13.59 27.67
C ILE A 346 6.26 12.55 28.75
N GLU A 347 6.10 12.93 30.01
CA GLU A 347 6.26 12.05 31.16
C GLU A 347 5.09 11.07 31.26
N ILE A 348 5.38 9.77 31.26
CA ILE A 348 4.35 8.72 31.37
C ILE A 348 3.58 8.86 32.69
N ASN A 349 4.23 9.30 33.77
CA ASN A 349 3.55 9.54 35.04
C ASN A 349 2.49 10.64 34.95
N LYS A 350 2.74 11.70 34.18
CA LYS A 350 1.75 12.76 33.92
C LYS A 350 0.61 12.27 33.02
N ILE A 351 0.91 11.38 32.07
CA ILE A 351 -0.12 10.73 31.24
C ILE A 351 -1.06 9.89 32.11
N LYS A 352 -0.52 9.09 33.02
CA LYS A 352 -1.32 8.25 33.92
C LYS A 352 -2.16 9.08 34.90
N SER A 353 -1.58 10.12 35.50
CA SER A 353 -2.30 10.98 36.45
C SER A 353 -3.41 11.80 35.79
N ALA A 354 -3.24 12.18 34.52
CA ALA A 354 -4.22 12.94 33.76
C ALA A 354 -5.57 12.19 33.60
N VAL A 355 -5.58 10.86 33.63
CA VAL A 355 -6.81 10.06 33.57
C VAL A 355 -7.75 10.40 34.73
N LYS A 356 -7.22 10.51 35.95
CA LYS A 356 -8.02 10.76 37.17
C LYS A 356 -8.17 12.24 37.51
N TYR A 357 -7.08 12.99 37.41
CA TYR A 357 -7.01 14.37 37.92
C TYR A 357 -7.12 15.43 36.82
N GLY A 358 -7.07 15.00 35.55
CA GLY A 358 -6.86 15.93 34.44
C GLY A 358 -5.50 16.63 34.55
N GLY A 359 -5.42 17.80 33.94
CA GLY A 359 -4.22 18.63 33.93
C GLY A 359 -4.15 19.45 32.66
N GLN A 360 -3.39 20.55 32.70
CA GLN A 360 -3.29 21.50 31.59
C GLN A 360 -2.91 20.84 30.26
N ALA A 361 -1.97 19.91 30.27
CA ALA A 361 -1.57 19.18 29.06
C ALA A 361 -2.71 18.36 28.45
N ALA A 362 -3.56 17.77 29.29
CA ALA A 362 -4.67 16.93 28.85
C ALA A 362 -5.93 17.74 28.49
N THR A 363 -6.11 18.93 29.07
CA THR A 363 -7.29 19.78 28.84
C THR A 363 -7.05 20.83 27.75
N ILE A 364 -5.92 21.54 27.80
CA ILE A 364 -5.61 22.69 26.92
C ILE A 364 -4.66 22.25 25.79
N GLY A 365 -3.56 21.58 26.13
CA GLY A 365 -2.58 21.11 25.16
C GLY A 365 -1.17 20.94 25.76
N GLY A 366 -0.44 19.95 25.27
CA GLY A 366 0.92 19.63 25.69
C GLY A 366 1.91 20.75 25.37
N LEU A 367 1.78 21.39 24.19
CA LEU A 367 2.61 22.53 23.83
C LEU A 367 2.49 23.68 24.83
N VAL A 368 1.24 24.01 25.20
CA VAL A 368 0.96 25.10 26.13
C VAL A 368 1.53 24.77 27.51
N ALA A 369 1.31 23.54 27.99
CA ALA A 369 1.86 23.10 29.27
C ALA A 369 3.41 23.12 29.30
N ASP A 370 4.08 22.77 28.19
CA ASP A 370 5.56 22.81 28.14
C ASP A 370 6.11 24.24 28.01
N MET A 371 5.39 25.14 27.32
CA MET A 371 5.74 26.56 27.24
C MET A 371 5.61 27.28 28.60
N GLU A 372 4.64 26.88 29.42
CA GLU A 372 4.43 27.44 30.76
C GLU A 372 5.26 26.76 31.86
N ARG A 373 5.86 25.60 31.57
CA ARG A 373 6.73 24.89 32.51
C ARG A 373 7.96 25.71 32.85
N SER A 374 8.33 25.77 34.14
CA SER A 374 9.57 26.41 34.60
C SER A 374 10.82 25.74 34.01
N ASP A 375 11.89 26.50 33.79
CA ASP A 375 13.19 25.94 33.37
C ASP A 375 13.84 25.08 34.47
N GLU A 376 13.46 25.30 35.73
CA GLU A 376 13.95 24.54 36.89
C GLU A 376 13.27 23.16 37.01
N ASP A 377 12.09 22.99 36.42
CA ASP A 377 11.31 21.75 36.47
C ASP A 377 11.83 20.75 35.44
N LEU A 378 12.84 19.96 35.83
CA LEU A 378 13.37 18.89 34.99
C LEU A 378 12.34 17.78 34.77
N LEU A 379 12.19 17.34 33.51
CA LEU A 379 11.33 16.22 33.16
C LEU A 379 11.87 14.92 33.75
N ILE A 380 10.99 14.08 34.28
CA ILE A 380 11.34 12.84 34.97
C ILE A 380 10.87 11.63 34.15
N ALA A 381 11.82 10.75 33.83
CA ALA A 381 11.54 9.54 33.07
C ALA A 381 10.63 8.56 33.86
N PRO A 382 9.87 7.67 33.21
CA PRO A 382 9.94 7.33 31.78
C PRO A 382 9.17 8.28 30.86
N PHE A 383 9.63 8.35 29.60
CA PHE A 383 9.13 9.26 28.58
C PHE A 383 8.51 8.53 27.38
N ILE A 384 7.49 9.17 26.81
CA ILE A 384 7.08 8.98 25.41
C ILE A 384 7.61 10.18 24.62
N SER A 385 8.48 9.92 23.64
CA SER A 385 9.21 10.93 22.88
C SER A 385 8.90 10.85 21.39
N GLY A 386 9.12 11.95 20.68
CA GLY A 386 9.02 12.00 19.22
C GLY A 386 10.00 12.98 18.59
N CYS A 387 10.51 12.68 17.39
CA CYS A 387 11.32 13.61 16.60
C CYS A 387 11.11 13.42 15.08
N ALA A 388 11.63 14.36 14.29
CA ALA A 388 11.85 14.19 12.86
C ALA A 388 12.99 13.20 12.60
N MET A 389 13.23 12.89 11.32
CA MET A 389 14.34 12.02 10.93
C MET A 389 15.68 12.69 11.29
N PRO A 390 16.48 12.09 12.19
CA PRO A 390 17.72 12.70 12.65
C PRO A 390 18.93 12.24 11.82
N ASN A 391 19.97 13.06 11.78
CA ASN A 391 21.29 12.59 11.33
C ASN A 391 21.94 11.67 12.37
N LYS A 392 22.98 10.91 11.97
CA LYS A 392 23.60 9.87 12.82
C LYS A 392 24.13 10.42 14.16
N ASP A 393 24.74 11.61 14.13
CA ASP A 393 25.29 12.24 15.34
C ASP A 393 24.18 12.78 16.27
N ALA A 394 23.04 13.18 15.71
CA ALA A 394 21.88 13.62 16.47
C ALA A 394 21.14 12.46 17.15
N ILE A 395 21.11 11.26 16.56
CA ILE A 395 20.62 10.03 17.23
C ILE A 395 21.39 9.83 18.54
N LYS A 396 22.72 9.87 18.47
CA LYS A 396 23.60 9.74 19.65
C LYS A 396 23.34 10.83 20.68
N SER A 397 23.06 12.05 20.24
CA SER A 397 22.76 13.18 21.11
C SER A 397 21.43 13.03 21.84
N ILE A 398 20.38 12.55 21.15
CA ILE A 398 19.10 12.19 21.76
C ILE A 398 19.30 11.09 22.82
N LEU A 399 20.00 10.00 22.47
CA LEU A 399 20.21 8.89 23.40
C LEU A 399 20.96 9.35 24.66
N LYS A 400 21.95 10.24 24.55
CA LYS A 400 22.60 10.86 25.70
C LYS A 400 21.62 11.69 26.54
N ALA A 401 20.79 12.52 25.91
CA ALA A 401 19.77 13.32 26.60
C ALA A 401 18.71 12.47 27.33
N MET A 402 18.51 11.23 26.87
CA MET A 402 17.62 10.23 27.47
C MET A 402 18.35 9.28 28.44
N GLN A 403 19.61 9.55 28.80
CA GLN A 403 20.43 8.72 29.69
C GLN A 403 20.64 7.27 29.19
N ALA A 404 20.63 7.09 27.87
CA ALA A 404 20.84 5.85 27.12
C ALA A 404 22.14 5.85 26.31
N GLY A 405 23.07 6.76 26.62
CA GLY A 405 24.43 6.73 26.11
C GLY A 405 25.28 5.61 26.73
N PRO A 406 26.57 5.48 26.35
CA PRO A 406 27.48 4.53 26.96
C PRO A 406 27.57 4.72 28.48
N GLY A 407 27.32 3.66 29.26
CA GLY A 407 27.24 3.72 30.73
C GLY A 407 25.94 4.29 31.28
N GLY A 408 24.96 4.58 30.42
CA GLY A 408 23.61 4.98 30.78
C GLY A 408 22.87 3.91 31.60
N LYS A 409 21.74 4.32 32.19
CA LYS A 409 20.88 3.43 33.00
C LYS A 409 19.51 3.19 32.35
N ARG A 410 19.27 3.77 31.18
CA ARG A 410 17.96 3.76 30.51
C ARG A 410 18.11 3.18 29.12
N TRP A 411 17.09 2.45 28.69
CA TRP A 411 17.01 1.95 27.32
C TRP A 411 16.00 2.77 26.52
N VAL A 412 16.23 2.92 25.23
CA VAL A 412 15.26 3.59 24.32
C VAL A 412 14.72 2.57 23.32
N LEU A 413 13.41 2.39 23.29
CA LEU A 413 12.71 1.73 22.18
C LEU A 413 12.50 2.76 21.07
N TRP A 414 13.41 2.77 20.10
CA TRP A 414 13.33 3.65 18.94
C TRP A 414 12.49 2.99 17.86
N THR A 415 11.42 3.66 17.43
CA THR A 415 10.47 3.15 16.45
C THR A 415 10.34 4.12 15.27
N CYS A 416 10.83 3.71 14.10
CA CYS A 416 10.70 4.46 12.86
C CYS A 416 9.37 4.14 12.18
N LEU A 417 8.53 5.15 11.96
CA LEU A 417 7.18 5.01 11.41
C LEU A 417 7.11 5.27 9.89
N ARG A 418 8.25 5.18 9.19
CA ARG A 418 8.34 5.49 7.77
C ARG A 418 8.14 4.26 6.90
N GLU A 419 7.34 4.42 5.86
CA GLU A 419 7.27 3.47 4.75
C GLU A 419 8.23 3.80 3.60
N GLU A 420 8.73 5.05 3.55
CA GLU A 420 9.68 5.45 2.54
C GLU A 420 11.07 4.87 2.85
N PRO A 421 11.80 4.38 1.83
CA PRO A 421 13.20 3.98 2.01
C PRO A 421 14.06 5.22 2.27
N VAL A 422 14.98 5.10 3.22
CA VAL A 422 15.94 6.14 3.57
C VAL A 422 17.35 5.55 3.47
N ILE A 423 18.30 6.33 2.96
CA ILE A 423 19.72 6.00 2.97
C ILE A 423 20.50 7.10 3.69
N TYR A 424 21.48 6.72 4.51
CA TYR A 424 22.40 7.67 5.12
C TYR A 424 23.63 7.83 4.23
N VAL A 425 23.92 9.07 3.85
CA VAL A 425 25.12 9.45 3.08
C VAL A 425 25.87 10.50 3.90
N ASN A 426 27.14 10.24 4.22
CA ASN A 426 27.94 11.12 5.09
C ASN A 426 27.20 11.50 6.39
N LYS A 427 26.56 10.51 7.02
CA LYS A 427 25.75 10.63 8.25
C LYS A 427 24.40 11.34 8.12
N ASN A 428 24.04 11.89 6.96
CA ASN A 428 22.78 12.60 6.74
C ASN A 428 21.76 11.70 6.01
N PRO A 429 20.47 11.76 6.37
CA PRO A 429 19.43 10.94 5.74
C PRO A 429 18.93 11.54 4.42
N TYR A 430 18.85 10.71 3.37
CA TYR A 430 18.30 11.03 2.06
C TYR A 430 17.16 10.08 1.71
N VAL A 431 16.16 10.61 1.01
CA VAL A 431 14.94 9.89 0.59
C VAL A 431 14.79 9.95 -0.92
N LEU A 432 14.27 8.87 -1.50
CA LEU A 432 13.99 8.78 -2.93
C LEU A 432 12.77 9.64 -3.31
N ARG A 433 12.87 10.39 -4.41
CA ARG A 433 11.76 11.17 -4.99
C ARG A 433 11.73 11.02 -6.51
N LEU A 434 10.59 11.34 -7.12
CA LEU A 434 10.52 11.53 -8.57
C LEU A 434 11.04 12.91 -8.93
N PHE A 435 11.82 12.99 -10.01
CA PHE A 435 12.36 14.25 -10.50
C PHE A 435 11.24 15.24 -10.90
N ILE A 436 10.15 14.74 -11.49
CA ILE A 436 9.01 15.56 -11.92
C ILE A 436 8.17 16.10 -10.76
N ASP A 437 8.25 15.48 -9.58
CA ASP A 437 7.53 15.89 -8.38
C ASP A 437 8.39 15.67 -7.12
N PRO A 438 9.46 16.47 -6.95
CA PRO A 438 10.51 16.20 -5.97
C PRO A 438 10.05 16.41 -4.52
N LEU A 439 8.89 17.05 -4.31
CA LEU A 439 8.33 17.35 -2.99
C LEU A 439 7.28 16.32 -2.54
N LYS A 440 6.76 15.48 -3.44
CA LYS A 440 5.77 14.44 -3.12
C LYS A 440 6.42 13.12 -2.70
N ASN A 441 5.85 12.42 -1.71
CA ASN A 441 6.31 11.11 -1.27
C ASN A 441 5.98 10.04 -2.32
N LEU A 442 6.87 9.05 -2.46
CA LEU A 442 6.56 7.80 -3.14
C LEU A 442 5.89 6.88 -2.12
N GLU A 443 4.56 6.93 -2.08
CA GLU A 443 3.74 6.18 -1.13
C GLU A 443 3.51 4.76 -1.63
N THR A 444 3.43 3.81 -0.70
CA THR A 444 3.15 2.40 -1.00
C THR A 444 2.41 1.78 0.17
N THR A 445 1.11 2.10 0.24
CA THR A 445 0.28 1.76 1.40
C THR A 445 0.29 0.27 1.72
N GLY A 446 0.45 -0.05 3.00
CA GLY A 446 0.42 -1.43 3.49
C GLY A 446 1.72 -2.21 3.32
N ILE A 447 2.81 -1.57 2.88
CA ILE A 447 4.10 -2.23 2.72
C ILE A 447 4.65 -2.77 4.05
N SER A 448 5.14 -4.02 4.03
CA SER A 448 5.78 -4.66 5.19
C SER A 448 7.15 -4.04 5.52
N LYS A 449 7.59 -4.18 6.77
CA LYS A 449 8.93 -3.78 7.23
C LYS A 449 10.03 -4.40 6.36
N GLU A 450 9.94 -5.71 6.12
CA GLU A 450 10.96 -6.49 5.43
C GLU A 450 11.16 -6.01 3.99
N ARG A 451 10.07 -5.57 3.34
CA ARG A 451 10.13 -4.99 1.98
C ARG A 451 10.80 -3.61 1.97
N VAL A 452 10.46 -2.74 2.92
CA VAL A 452 11.10 -1.41 3.01
C VAL A 452 12.60 -1.55 3.31
N GLU A 453 12.98 -2.38 4.28
CA GLU A 453 14.41 -2.60 4.59
C GLU A 453 15.14 -3.26 3.41
N GLY A 454 14.51 -4.20 2.69
CA GLY A 454 15.08 -4.76 1.46
C GLY A 454 15.26 -3.73 0.33
N MET A 455 14.36 -2.74 0.23
CA MET A 455 14.53 -1.61 -0.67
C MET A 455 15.70 -0.71 -0.27
N GLU A 456 15.92 -0.50 1.03
CA GLU A 456 17.07 0.27 1.55
C GLU A 456 18.40 -0.44 1.25
N ASP A 457 18.45 -1.78 1.42
CA ASP A 457 19.61 -2.59 1.08
C ASP A 457 19.92 -2.55 -0.43
N GLN A 458 18.89 -2.70 -1.27
CA GLN A 458 19.04 -2.61 -2.72
C GLN A 458 19.44 -1.20 -3.16
N MET A 459 18.87 -0.16 -2.54
CA MET A 459 19.25 1.23 -2.79
C MET A 459 20.71 1.47 -2.42
N LYS A 460 21.19 0.92 -1.31
CA LYS A 460 22.61 1.00 -0.94
C LYS A 460 23.51 0.37 -2.01
N VAL A 461 23.18 -0.83 -2.50
CA VAL A 461 23.95 -1.49 -3.57
C VAL A 461 24.02 -0.60 -4.82
N GLU A 462 22.90 -0.01 -5.22
CA GLU A 462 22.82 0.87 -6.39
C GLU A 462 23.56 2.20 -6.18
N VAL A 463 23.53 2.78 -4.97
CA VAL A 463 24.33 3.96 -4.62
C VAL A 463 25.82 3.65 -4.72
N LEU A 464 26.27 2.49 -4.23
CA LEU A 464 27.67 2.09 -4.31
C LEU A 464 28.14 1.91 -5.77
N GLN A 465 27.28 1.35 -6.64
CA GLN A 465 27.54 1.27 -8.08
C GLN A 465 27.62 2.65 -8.73
N GLU A 466 26.70 3.56 -8.39
CA GLU A 466 26.72 4.94 -8.87
C GLU A 466 28.00 5.68 -8.41
N LEU A 467 28.49 5.43 -7.18
CA LEU A 467 29.77 5.96 -6.72
C LEU A 467 30.95 5.48 -7.57
N GLU A 468 30.98 4.21 -7.97
CA GLU A 468 32.01 3.69 -8.86
C GLU A 468 31.94 4.35 -10.25
N GLU A 469 30.73 4.57 -10.78
CA GLU A 469 30.51 5.22 -12.09
C GLU A 469 30.95 6.68 -12.10
N TYR A 470 30.77 7.40 -10.98
CA TYR A 470 31.03 8.84 -10.88
C TYR A 470 32.26 9.20 -10.02
N GLU A 471 33.24 8.30 -9.95
CA GLU A 471 34.55 8.51 -9.32
C GLU A 471 34.46 8.92 -7.83
N GLY A 472 33.62 8.22 -7.07
CA GLY A 472 33.41 8.44 -5.63
C GLY A 472 32.50 9.62 -5.29
N ARG A 473 31.76 10.14 -6.28
CA ARG A 473 30.82 11.26 -6.10
C ARG A 473 29.38 10.81 -6.32
N LEU A 474 28.46 11.38 -5.55
CA LEU A 474 27.04 11.11 -5.65
C LEU A 474 26.27 12.40 -5.94
N LEU A 475 25.26 12.31 -6.81
CA LEU A 475 24.38 13.44 -7.09
C LEU A 475 23.20 13.44 -6.10
N LEU A 476 23.28 14.37 -5.15
CA LEU A 476 22.30 14.60 -4.10
C LEU A 476 21.53 15.89 -4.37
N HIS A 477 20.39 16.06 -3.71
CA HIS A 477 19.55 17.25 -3.89
C HIS A 477 19.15 17.81 -2.53
N ASP A 478 19.28 19.12 -2.35
CA ASP A 478 18.85 19.82 -1.15
C ASP A 478 17.86 20.94 -1.50
N GLU A 479 17.08 21.40 -0.52
CA GLU A 479 16.18 22.53 -0.70
C GLU A 479 16.87 23.84 -0.31
N GLU A 480 16.78 24.86 -1.17
CA GLU A 480 17.29 26.18 -0.86
C GLU A 480 16.44 26.85 0.24
N ALA A 481 17.10 27.53 1.18
CA ALA A 481 16.41 28.22 2.27
C ALA A 481 15.51 29.36 1.76
N GLY A 482 14.21 29.25 2.03
CA GLY A 482 13.23 30.29 1.71
C GLY A 482 12.67 30.22 0.29
N SER A 483 13.06 29.22 -0.51
CA SER A 483 12.43 28.88 -1.79
C SER A 483 12.04 27.39 -1.80
N PHE A 484 11.22 26.98 -2.76
CA PHE A 484 10.95 25.56 -3.03
C PHE A 484 11.87 25.01 -4.12
N ASN A 485 13.00 25.70 -4.37
CA ASN A 485 13.93 25.32 -5.42
C ASN A 485 14.83 24.19 -4.92
N LEU A 486 14.90 23.15 -5.74
CA LEU A 486 15.75 22.00 -5.50
C LEU A 486 17.13 22.24 -6.10
N MET A 487 18.17 22.17 -5.28
CA MET A 487 19.56 22.40 -5.66
C MET A 487 20.30 21.06 -5.76
N PRO A 488 20.80 20.67 -6.95
CA PRO A 488 21.65 19.51 -7.10
C PRO A 488 23.05 19.79 -6.53
N VAL A 489 23.60 18.84 -5.80
CA VAL A 489 24.92 18.91 -5.15
C VAL A 489 25.68 17.61 -5.43
N TRP A 490 26.87 17.75 -6.02
CA TRP A 490 27.84 16.66 -6.09
C TRP A 490 28.55 16.55 -4.75
N GLU A 491 28.37 15.43 -4.07
CA GLU A 491 29.02 15.15 -2.80
C GLU A 491 30.04 14.03 -2.97
N THR A 492 31.24 14.19 -2.42
CA THR A 492 32.24 13.13 -2.38
C THR A 492 31.95 12.24 -1.18
N VAL A 493 31.77 10.95 -1.41
CA VAL A 493 31.26 10.01 -0.40
C VAL A 493 32.17 8.78 -0.35
N PRO A 494 32.86 8.53 0.77
CA PRO A 494 33.50 7.24 1.01
C PRO A 494 32.46 6.13 1.06
N ALA A 495 32.73 4.97 0.45
CA ALA A 495 31.77 3.86 0.37
C ALA A 495 31.27 3.40 1.75
N GLU A 496 32.11 3.48 2.77
CA GLU A 496 31.78 3.17 4.17
C GLU A 496 30.84 4.18 4.84
N GLN A 497 30.62 5.36 4.24
CA GLN A 497 29.69 6.39 4.72
C GLN A 497 28.31 6.29 4.05
N VAL A 498 28.06 5.23 3.26
CA VAL A 498 26.74 4.86 2.75
C VAL A 498 26.17 3.75 3.64
N GLU A 499 25.17 4.10 4.44
CA GLU A 499 24.61 3.20 5.45
C GLU A 499 23.08 3.14 5.35
N THR A 500 22.48 1.97 5.52
CA THR A 500 21.03 1.86 5.74
C THR A 500 20.69 2.25 7.19
N PRO A 501 19.43 2.63 7.50
CA PRO A 501 19.02 2.90 8.87
C PRO A 501 19.35 1.75 9.84
N SER A 502 19.18 0.51 9.40
CA SER A 502 19.54 -0.69 10.18
C SER A 502 21.03 -0.71 10.54
N GLU A 503 21.91 -0.41 9.59
CA GLU A 503 23.36 -0.33 9.81
C GLU A 503 23.75 0.85 10.71
N VAL A 504 23.09 2.01 10.56
CA VAL A 504 23.29 3.17 11.43
C VAL A 504 22.98 2.82 12.88
N PHE A 505 21.82 2.22 13.17
CA PHE A 505 21.48 1.82 14.54
C PHE A 505 22.36 0.69 15.06
N SER A 506 22.74 -0.27 14.21
CA SER A 506 23.67 -1.35 14.57
C SER A 506 25.05 -0.81 14.98
N SER A 507 25.58 0.16 14.23
CA SER A 507 26.87 0.80 14.57
C SER A 507 26.79 1.63 15.86
N ILE A 508 25.67 2.31 16.10
CA ILE A 508 25.43 3.05 17.36
C ILE A 508 25.34 2.09 18.55
N GLN A 509 24.68 0.95 18.41
CA GLN A 509 24.63 -0.09 19.46
C GLN A 509 26.03 -0.65 19.75
N ALA A 510 26.85 -0.87 18.71
CA ALA A 510 28.23 -1.34 18.88
C ALA A 510 29.12 -0.35 19.65
N GLU A 511 28.80 0.94 19.62
CA GLU A 511 29.45 1.98 20.45
C GLU A 511 29.00 1.97 21.93
N GLY A 512 28.11 1.07 22.32
CA GLY A 512 27.66 0.90 23.71
C GLY A 512 26.41 1.72 24.08
N TYR A 513 25.71 2.27 23.09
CA TYR A 513 24.43 2.95 23.31
C TYR A 513 23.29 1.95 23.54
N GLN A 514 22.37 2.30 24.44
CA GLN A 514 21.27 1.45 24.91
C GLN A 514 19.99 1.75 24.12
N VAL A 515 19.98 1.36 22.85
CA VAL A 515 18.84 1.56 21.95
C VAL A 515 18.40 0.24 21.35
N ASN A 516 17.10 0.05 21.19
CA ASN A 516 16.53 -1.01 20.38
C ASN A 516 15.77 -0.34 19.23
N TYR A 517 16.19 -0.59 17.99
CA TYR A 517 15.56 -0.02 16.80
C TYR A 517 14.54 -0.99 16.21
N LEU A 518 13.39 -0.46 15.80
CA LEU A 518 12.37 -1.17 15.03
C LEU A 518 11.76 -0.23 14.00
N ARG A 519 11.44 -0.73 12.81
CA ARG A 519 10.62 -0.03 11.82
C ARG A 519 9.22 -0.61 11.79
N ILE A 520 8.21 0.25 11.79
CA ILE A 520 6.79 -0.06 11.59
C ILE A 520 6.26 0.90 10.51
N PRO A 521 6.22 0.48 9.23
CA PRO A 521 5.80 1.36 8.14
C PRO A 521 4.37 1.90 8.32
N ILE A 522 4.21 3.22 8.22
CA ILE A 522 2.90 3.89 8.18
C ILE A 522 2.90 4.85 7.00
N THR A 523 1.85 4.77 6.19
CA THR A 523 1.60 5.67 5.07
C THR A 523 1.42 7.09 5.54
N ASP A 524 2.05 8.02 4.82
CA ASP A 524 1.97 9.42 5.22
C ASP A 524 0.54 9.94 5.09
N GLU A 525 0.18 10.85 5.99
CA GLU A 525 -1.15 11.48 6.06
C GLU A 525 -2.37 10.55 6.26
N GLN A 526 -2.24 9.24 6.09
CA GLN A 526 -3.29 8.23 6.29
C GLN A 526 -3.38 7.73 7.75
N ALA A 527 -4.49 7.06 8.06
CA ALA A 527 -4.63 6.36 9.33
C ALA A 527 -3.77 5.08 9.34
N PRO A 528 -3.15 4.70 10.47
CA PRO A 528 -2.50 3.40 10.56
C PRO A 528 -3.49 2.28 10.28
N ILE A 529 -3.09 1.30 9.46
CA ILE A 529 -3.90 0.08 9.27
C ILE A 529 -3.99 -0.71 10.58
N PRO A 530 -5.05 -1.52 10.79
CA PRO A 530 -5.24 -2.25 12.05
C PRO A 530 -4.02 -3.08 12.52
N ASP A 531 -3.28 -3.70 11.60
CA ASP A 531 -2.04 -4.45 11.91
C ASP A 531 -0.96 -3.59 12.58
N VAL A 532 -0.91 -2.28 12.29
CA VAL A 532 0.08 -1.38 12.88
C VAL A 532 -0.21 -1.17 14.37
N PHE A 533 -1.48 -1.09 14.77
CA PHE A 533 -1.84 -0.99 16.19
C PHE A 533 -1.40 -2.23 16.97
N ASP A 534 -1.54 -3.42 16.36
CA ASP A 534 -1.09 -4.68 16.94
C ASP A 534 0.44 -4.72 17.11
N GLN A 535 1.19 -4.25 16.10
CA GLN A 535 2.65 -4.11 16.20
C GLN A 535 3.07 -3.10 17.28
N LEU A 536 2.36 -1.97 17.41
CA LEU A 536 2.62 -0.97 18.45
C LEU A 536 2.33 -1.51 19.85
N ILE A 537 1.27 -2.31 20.03
CA ILE A 537 1.01 -3.00 21.30
C ILE A 537 2.18 -3.92 21.65
N HIS A 538 2.59 -4.79 20.72
CA HIS A 538 3.71 -5.70 20.96
C HIS A 538 4.99 -4.93 21.32
N ARG A 539 5.29 -3.87 20.56
CA ARG A 539 6.43 -2.99 20.81
C ARG A 539 6.39 -2.37 22.20
N MET A 540 5.20 -1.97 22.66
CA MET A 540 5.00 -1.39 23.97
C MET A 540 5.06 -2.41 25.11
N GLN A 541 4.66 -3.65 24.88
CA GLN A 541 4.76 -4.75 25.86
C GLN A 541 6.21 -5.14 26.16
N GLU A 542 7.12 -4.95 25.21
CA GLU A 542 8.57 -5.14 25.43
C GLU A 542 9.16 -4.10 26.40
N ALA A 543 8.50 -2.96 26.62
CA ALA A 543 8.99 -1.92 27.50
C ALA A 543 8.86 -2.33 28.98
N SER A 544 9.94 -2.87 29.55
CA SER A 544 10.04 -3.09 31.00
C SER A 544 10.26 -1.77 31.76
N GLN A 545 10.23 -1.82 33.09
CA GLN A 545 10.68 -0.69 33.91
C GLN A 545 12.12 -0.31 33.50
N GLY A 546 12.33 0.94 33.08
CA GLY A 546 13.63 1.44 32.62
C GLY A 546 13.74 1.80 31.13
N TYR A 547 12.71 1.50 30.33
CA TYR A 547 12.64 1.92 28.92
C TYR A 547 11.95 3.28 28.74
N ASP A 548 12.49 4.10 27.84
CA ASP A 548 11.80 5.22 27.21
C ASP A 548 11.38 4.83 25.80
N ILE A 549 10.32 5.46 25.31
CA ILE A 549 9.79 5.21 23.97
C ILE A 549 10.10 6.41 23.10
N LEU A 550 10.55 6.17 21.88
CA LEU A 550 10.75 7.22 20.89
C LEU A 550 10.17 6.82 19.54
N PHE A 551 9.40 7.72 18.95
CA PHE A 551 8.90 7.59 17.58
C PHE A 551 9.56 8.60 16.66
N ASN A 552 9.85 8.22 15.42
CA ASN A 552 10.24 9.18 14.39
C ASN A 552 9.57 8.91 13.05
N CYS A 553 9.36 9.97 12.28
CA CYS A 553 8.99 9.93 10.86
C CYS A 553 9.78 11.02 10.13
N GLN A 554 9.38 11.42 8.92
CA GLN A 554 10.06 12.50 8.18
C GLN A 554 10.13 13.80 9.01
N MET A 555 8.99 14.44 9.28
CA MET A 555 8.95 15.74 9.98
C MET A 555 8.74 15.63 11.50
N GLY A 556 8.51 14.44 12.04
CA GLY A 556 8.10 14.29 13.43
C GLY A 556 6.69 14.82 13.74
N ARG A 557 5.85 15.01 12.71
CA ARG A 557 4.50 15.60 12.79
C ARG A 557 3.40 14.53 12.81
N GLY A 558 2.83 14.12 11.67
CA GLY A 558 1.63 13.25 11.62
C GLY A 558 1.83 11.86 12.20
N ARG A 559 2.65 11.04 11.53
CA ARG A 559 2.93 9.64 11.93
C ARG A 559 3.53 9.55 13.34
N THR A 560 4.53 10.38 13.65
CA THR A 560 5.16 10.44 14.99
C THR A 560 4.16 10.78 16.09
N THR A 561 3.33 11.81 15.90
CA THR A 561 2.31 12.17 16.90
C THR A 561 1.30 11.04 17.08
N THR A 562 0.94 10.34 16.00
CA THR A 562 0.05 9.17 16.06
C THR A 562 0.65 8.07 16.94
N GLY A 563 1.92 7.71 16.75
CA GLY A 563 2.63 6.75 17.62
C GLY A 563 2.66 7.20 19.08
N MET A 564 2.94 8.48 19.34
CA MET A 564 2.91 9.03 20.70
C MET A 564 1.52 8.95 21.35
N VAL A 565 0.45 9.21 20.59
CA VAL A 565 -0.94 9.11 21.06
C VAL A 565 -1.30 7.66 21.38
N VAL A 566 -0.93 6.71 20.51
CA VAL A 566 -1.15 5.27 20.76
C VAL A 566 -0.43 4.81 22.02
N ALA A 567 0.84 5.17 22.19
CA ALA A 567 1.61 4.85 23.40
C ALA A 567 1.02 5.51 24.66
N SER A 568 0.47 6.73 24.53
CA SER A 568 -0.22 7.41 25.63
C SER A 568 -1.51 6.69 26.02
N LEU A 569 -2.32 6.25 25.05
CA LEU A 569 -3.53 5.47 25.30
C LEU A 569 -3.23 4.14 25.99
N LEU A 570 -2.20 3.42 25.53
CA LEU A 570 -1.74 2.20 26.19
C LEU A 570 -1.32 2.47 27.64
N SER A 571 -0.58 3.55 27.89
CA SER A 571 -0.16 3.96 29.24
C SER A 571 -1.34 4.38 30.13
N MET A 572 -2.36 5.03 29.55
CA MET A 572 -3.58 5.46 30.24
C MET A 572 -4.47 4.28 30.63
N ILE A 573 -4.51 3.19 29.83
CA ILE A 573 -5.49 2.11 29.96
C ILE A 573 -4.88 0.81 30.51
N LEU A 574 -3.79 0.30 29.94
CA LEU A 574 -3.27 -1.04 30.28
C LEU A 574 -2.37 -1.07 31.54
N SER A 575 -1.98 0.09 32.07
CA SER A 575 -0.98 0.16 33.15
C SER A 575 -1.35 1.21 34.20
N ASN A 576 -2.66 1.36 34.46
CA ASN A 576 -3.18 2.43 35.30
C ASN A 576 -4.40 1.97 36.12
N ASP A 577 -4.20 1.76 37.42
CA ASP A 577 -5.26 1.30 38.32
C ASP A 577 -6.46 2.28 38.38
N ALA A 578 -6.23 3.56 38.10
CA ALA A 578 -7.28 4.58 38.08
C ALA A 578 -8.37 4.32 37.02
N ILE A 579 -8.10 3.49 36.00
CA ILE A 579 -9.09 3.15 34.98
C ILE A 579 -10.13 2.15 35.49
N GLY A 580 -9.74 1.28 36.42
CA GLY A 580 -10.59 0.21 36.96
C GLY A 580 -11.87 0.78 37.59
N ASP A 581 -11.72 1.78 38.45
CA ASP A 581 -12.82 2.49 39.11
C ASP A 581 -13.77 3.18 38.12
N MET A 582 -13.21 3.73 37.02
CA MET A 582 -14.01 4.42 36.00
C MET A 582 -14.81 3.44 35.16
N THR A 583 -14.23 2.32 34.74
CA THR A 583 -14.94 1.32 33.94
C THR A 583 -16.14 0.72 34.70
N ASP A 584 -15.99 0.45 36.00
CA ASP A 584 -17.06 -0.13 36.81
C ASP A 584 -18.20 0.88 37.03
N SER A 585 -17.86 2.16 37.24
CA SER A 585 -18.84 3.25 37.35
C SER A 585 -19.62 3.45 36.05
N PHE A 586 -18.95 3.40 34.89
CA PHE A 586 -19.59 3.57 33.58
C PHE A 586 -20.51 2.41 33.18
N ILE A 587 -20.18 1.18 33.56
CA ILE A 587 -21.03 0.00 33.34
C ILE A 587 -22.25 0.03 34.28
N ALA A 588 -22.07 0.46 35.53
CA ALA A 588 -23.15 0.58 36.51
C ALA A 588 -24.17 1.68 36.14
N ASP A 589 -23.72 2.77 35.51
CA ASP A 589 -24.55 3.90 35.08
C ASP A 589 -25.26 3.70 33.73
N GLY A 590 -25.44 2.44 33.30
CA GLY A 590 -25.96 2.00 31.99
C GLY A 590 -27.33 2.50 31.52
N ASN A 591 -27.90 3.55 32.12
CA ASN A 591 -29.03 4.32 31.60
C ASN A 591 -29.13 5.77 32.16
N GLY A 592 -28.07 6.32 32.77
CA GLY A 592 -28.20 7.47 33.69
C GLY A 592 -27.55 8.80 33.31
N LEU A 593 -26.74 8.92 32.25
CA LEU A 593 -25.97 10.14 32.02
C LEU A 593 -25.97 10.64 30.56
N ASN A 594 -27.16 11.02 30.09
CA ASN A 594 -27.32 11.96 28.97
C ASN A 594 -27.06 13.42 29.38
N SER A 595 -26.73 13.70 30.65
CA SER A 595 -26.73 15.06 31.20
C SER A 595 -25.36 15.77 31.21
N MET A 596 -24.25 15.10 30.90
CA MET A 596 -22.90 15.70 31.04
C MET A 596 -22.23 16.05 29.71
N MET A 597 -23.01 16.14 28.63
CA MET A 597 -22.63 16.83 27.39
C MET A 597 -23.21 18.25 27.31
N PHE A 598 -24.08 18.62 28.25
CA PHE A 598 -24.63 19.97 28.42
C PHE A 598 -24.09 20.59 29.71
N SER A 599 -22.84 21.08 29.69
CA SER A 599 -22.45 22.09 30.66
C SER A 599 -23.17 23.38 30.26
N VAL A 600 -24.31 23.65 30.91
CA VAL A 600 -24.93 24.98 30.93
C VAL A 600 -23.91 25.94 31.53
N LYS A 601 -23.11 26.56 30.67
CA LYS A 601 -22.48 27.84 30.97
C LYS A 601 -23.50 28.92 30.65
N SER A 602 -23.59 29.86 31.59
CA SER A 602 -24.43 31.06 31.65
C SER A 602 -24.97 31.58 30.32
N GLU A 603 -26.26 31.95 30.35
CA GLU A 603 -27.04 32.70 29.34
C GLU A 603 -26.37 34.05 29.00
N GLU A 604 -25.25 34.02 28.30
CA GLU A 604 -24.80 35.12 27.45
C GLU A 604 -25.12 34.71 26.01
N GLU A 605 -25.62 35.65 25.20
CA GLU A 605 -26.01 35.46 23.80
C GLU A 605 -24.80 34.96 22.97
N ASN A 606 -24.51 33.66 23.02
CA ASN A 606 -23.49 33.05 22.19
C ASN A 606 -24.01 32.97 20.75
N ASP A 607 -23.30 33.62 19.86
CA ASP A 607 -23.52 33.57 18.41
C ASP A 607 -23.41 32.12 17.92
N GLU A 608 -24.36 31.66 17.09
CA GLU A 608 -24.45 30.29 16.55
C GLU A 608 -23.11 29.82 15.94
N SER A 609 -22.32 30.75 15.40
CA SER A 609 -20.99 30.49 14.83
C SER A 609 -19.96 29.99 15.86
N TYR A 610 -20.06 30.43 17.12
CA TYR A 610 -19.14 30.00 18.19
C TYR A 610 -19.44 28.59 18.67
N GLU A 611 -20.73 28.23 18.78
CA GLU A 611 -21.15 26.89 19.17
C GLU A 611 -20.78 25.83 18.10
N GLU A 612 -20.90 26.20 16.83
CA GLU A 612 -20.46 25.34 15.72
C GLU A 612 -18.94 25.13 15.76
N ARG A 613 -18.17 26.19 15.95
CA ARG A 613 -16.70 26.11 16.05
C ARG A 613 -16.26 25.21 17.20
N GLU A 614 -16.84 25.38 18.39
CA GLU A 614 -16.49 24.59 19.57
C GLU A 614 -16.76 23.09 19.35
N ARG A 615 -17.87 22.76 18.70
CA ARG A 615 -18.24 21.38 18.33
C ARG A 615 -17.15 20.71 17.47
N TYR A 616 -16.69 21.38 16.41
CA TYR A 616 -15.67 20.82 15.54
C TYR A 616 -14.27 20.80 16.18
N GLU A 617 -13.92 21.82 16.96
CA GLU A 617 -12.66 21.81 17.74
C GLU A 617 -12.66 20.66 18.77
N ASN A 618 -13.84 20.27 19.27
CA ASN A 618 -14.04 19.10 20.13
C ASN A 618 -14.07 17.75 19.37
N GLY A 619 -14.01 17.76 18.05
CA GLY A 619 -14.00 16.57 17.19
C GLY A 619 -15.38 15.90 17.06
N GLU A 620 -16.46 16.63 17.26
CA GLU A 620 -17.83 16.09 17.25
C GLU A 620 -18.41 16.04 15.83
N TYR A 621 -17.77 15.27 14.96
CA TYR A 621 -18.25 14.98 13.61
C TYR A 621 -19.31 13.89 13.64
N ARG A 622 -20.26 13.92 12.70
CA ARG A 622 -21.35 12.92 12.63
C ARG A 622 -20.84 11.47 12.69
N VAL A 623 -19.80 11.15 11.91
CA VAL A 623 -19.20 9.81 11.87
C VAL A 623 -18.57 9.40 13.22
N ILE A 624 -18.01 10.36 13.95
CA ILE A 624 -17.40 10.13 15.27
C ILE A 624 -18.49 9.93 16.32
N LEU A 625 -19.58 10.70 16.28
CA LEU A 625 -20.70 10.54 17.20
C LEU A 625 -21.41 9.20 17.01
N GLN A 626 -21.53 8.74 15.75
CA GLN A 626 -22.05 7.40 15.43
C GLN A 626 -21.12 6.30 15.93
N LEU A 627 -19.80 6.45 15.78
CA LEU A 627 -18.86 5.51 16.37
C LEU A 627 -19.04 5.43 17.89
N VAL A 628 -19.04 6.59 18.55
CA VAL A 628 -19.17 6.68 20.01
C VAL A 628 -20.45 6.04 20.52
N SER A 629 -21.55 6.07 19.76
CA SER A 629 -22.82 5.48 20.17
C SER A 629 -22.87 3.96 20.05
N VAL A 630 -22.05 3.33 19.19
CA VAL A 630 -22.01 1.87 19.01
C VAL A 630 -20.93 1.18 19.86
N LEU A 631 -19.98 1.94 20.39
CA LEU A 631 -18.88 1.42 21.22
C LEU A 631 -19.31 1.21 22.68
N THR A 632 -18.92 0.08 23.27
CA THR A 632 -19.18 -0.29 24.67
C THR A 632 -18.80 0.81 25.67
N TYR A 633 -17.63 1.40 25.49
CA TYR A 633 -17.09 2.49 26.31
C TYR A 633 -16.93 3.79 25.52
N GLY A 634 -17.75 4.03 24.49
CA GLY A 634 -17.51 5.09 23.50
C GLY A 634 -17.22 6.48 24.06
N LYS A 635 -17.98 6.96 25.05
CA LYS A 635 -17.75 8.28 25.68
C LYS A 635 -16.41 8.35 26.42
N LEU A 636 -16.05 7.30 27.15
CA LEU A 636 -14.76 7.21 27.86
C LEU A 636 -13.61 7.07 26.87
N ALA A 637 -13.75 6.22 25.86
CA ALA A 637 -12.77 6.03 24.78
C ALA A 637 -12.46 7.34 24.05
N LYS A 638 -13.49 8.12 23.67
CA LYS A 638 -13.31 9.45 23.07
C LYS A 638 -12.57 10.40 24.01
N ARG A 639 -13.00 10.50 25.27
CA ARG A 639 -12.36 11.39 26.27
C ARG A 639 -10.88 11.09 26.46
N LEU A 640 -10.50 9.81 26.60
CA LEU A 640 -9.09 9.42 26.75
C LEU A 640 -8.30 9.71 25.46
N THR A 641 -8.91 9.49 24.30
CA THR A 641 -8.31 9.83 23.00
C THR A 641 -8.06 11.34 22.88
N ASP A 642 -9.03 12.17 23.27
CA ASP A 642 -8.91 13.62 23.23
C ASP A 642 -7.82 14.12 24.18
N GLN A 643 -7.75 13.57 25.40
CA GLN A 643 -6.67 13.86 26.36
C GLN A 643 -5.30 13.48 25.80
N ALA A 644 -5.15 12.28 25.23
CA ALA A 644 -3.90 11.83 24.63
C ALA A 644 -3.48 12.71 23.44
N ILE A 645 -4.43 13.10 22.57
CA ILE A 645 -4.19 14.03 21.45
C ILE A 645 -3.72 15.38 21.97
N ASN A 646 -4.38 15.94 22.99
CA ASN A 646 -4.00 17.21 23.59
C ASN A 646 -2.58 17.16 24.15
N MET A 647 -2.23 16.12 24.92
CA MET A 647 -0.88 15.99 25.50
C MET A 647 0.21 15.87 24.42
N CYS A 648 -0.13 15.33 23.25
CA CYS A 648 0.79 15.13 22.12
C CYS A 648 0.78 16.26 21.08
N ASP A 649 0.07 17.36 21.30
CA ASP A 649 -0.25 18.38 20.28
C ASP A 649 0.90 19.34 19.88
N HIS A 650 2.07 19.16 20.47
CA HIS A 650 3.30 19.91 20.24
C HIS A 650 3.56 20.28 18.77
N MET A 651 3.29 19.37 17.83
CA MET A 651 3.40 19.64 16.40
C MET A 651 2.06 20.05 15.79
N GLN A 652 1.03 19.26 16.02
CA GLN A 652 -0.32 19.47 15.50
C GLN A 652 -1.33 18.72 16.37
N ASN A 653 -2.45 19.37 16.70
CA ASN A 653 -3.60 18.71 17.28
C ASN A 653 -4.48 18.12 16.15
N LEU A 654 -4.77 16.82 16.21
CA LEU A 654 -5.50 16.14 15.13
C LEU A 654 -6.92 16.70 14.96
N ARG A 655 -7.64 16.99 16.04
CA ARG A 655 -9.02 17.52 15.99
C ARG A 655 -9.06 18.91 15.35
N LYS A 656 -8.18 19.81 15.80
CA LYS A 656 -8.03 21.15 15.21
C LYS A 656 -7.60 21.10 13.75
N ALA A 657 -6.79 20.11 13.37
CA ALA A 657 -6.37 19.92 11.99
C ALA A 657 -7.53 19.51 11.07
N ILE A 658 -8.38 18.56 11.49
CA ILE A 658 -9.56 18.16 10.71
C ILE A 658 -10.46 19.38 10.47
N TYR A 659 -10.67 20.21 11.50
CA TYR A 659 -11.45 21.44 11.37
C TYR A 659 -10.80 22.47 10.42
N ASP A 660 -9.48 22.68 10.49
CA ASP A 660 -8.78 23.56 9.55
C ASP A 660 -8.92 23.08 8.09
N TYR A 661 -8.83 21.77 7.85
CA TYR A 661 -9.07 21.22 6.51
C TYR A 661 -10.52 21.37 6.05
N LYS A 662 -11.50 21.25 6.95
CA LYS A 662 -12.92 21.55 6.66
C LYS A 662 -13.09 22.99 6.18
N LEU A 663 -12.54 23.96 6.91
CA LEU A 663 -12.61 25.38 6.53
C LEU A 663 -11.94 25.65 5.16
N ARG A 664 -10.81 24.99 4.89
CA ARG A 664 -10.13 25.09 3.59
C ARG A 664 -10.96 24.52 2.44
N LEU A 665 -11.73 23.46 2.67
CA LEU A 665 -12.62 22.89 1.66
C LEU A 665 -13.78 23.83 1.33
N GLU A 666 -14.38 24.43 2.35
CA GLU A 666 -15.47 25.40 2.19
C GLU A 666 -15.01 26.66 1.46
N ALA A 667 -13.75 27.04 1.63
CA ALA A 667 -13.15 28.19 0.92
C ALA A 667 -12.86 27.91 -0.56
N VAL A 668 -12.85 26.65 -1.01
CA VAL A 668 -12.59 26.30 -2.42
C VAL A 668 -13.91 26.24 -3.20
N THR A 669 -14.08 27.17 -4.13
CA THR A 669 -15.31 27.34 -4.91
C THR A 669 -15.57 26.22 -5.92
N ASP A 670 -14.51 25.66 -6.53
CA ASP A 670 -14.61 24.56 -7.48
C ASP A 670 -14.32 23.21 -6.79
N GLN A 671 -15.38 22.51 -6.43
CA GLN A 671 -15.34 21.17 -5.81
C GLN A 671 -14.79 20.09 -6.74
N ARG A 672 -14.67 20.34 -8.04
CA ARG A 672 -14.07 19.38 -9.00
C ARG A 672 -12.58 19.61 -9.21
N SER A 673 -12.02 20.70 -8.69
CA SER A 673 -10.61 21.05 -8.85
C SER A 673 -9.68 20.02 -8.19
N LYS A 674 -8.47 19.85 -8.77
CA LYS A 674 -7.41 18.99 -8.18
C LYS A 674 -7.06 19.41 -6.75
N LYS A 675 -7.08 20.72 -6.50
CA LYS A 675 -6.84 21.30 -5.17
C LYS A 675 -7.92 20.86 -4.17
N TRP A 676 -9.19 20.94 -4.53
CA TRP A 676 -10.28 20.48 -3.66
C TRP A 676 -10.13 18.99 -3.33
N LYS A 677 -9.89 18.15 -4.34
CA LYS A 677 -9.73 16.70 -4.15
C LYS A 677 -8.58 16.34 -3.21
N SER A 678 -7.42 16.97 -3.39
CA SER A 678 -6.25 16.76 -2.53
C SER A 678 -6.53 17.19 -1.08
N ILE A 679 -7.13 18.37 -0.87
CA ILE A 679 -7.49 18.83 0.49
C ILE A 679 -8.52 17.88 1.11
N HIS A 680 -9.50 17.42 0.33
CA HIS A 680 -10.57 16.53 0.76
C HIS A 680 -10.01 15.19 1.21
N GLU A 681 -9.16 14.58 0.41
CA GLU A 681 -8.49 13.32 0.72
C GLU A 681 -7.73 13.39 2.04
N VAL A 682 -6.92 14.44 2.26
CA VAL A 682 -6.18 14.62 3.52
C VAL A 682 -7.13 14.80 4.71
N ALA A 683 -8.20 15.58 4.54
CA ALA A 683 -9.21 15.79 5.58
C ALA A 683 -9.86 14.47 5.99
N MET A 684 -10.22 13.64 5.00
CA MET A 684 -10.83 12.32 5.22
C MET A 684 -9.87 11.38 5.94
N ASN A 685 -8.64 11.32 5.47
CA ASN A 685 -7.59 10.51 6.09
C ASN A 685 -7.36 10.87 7.58
N TYR A 686 -7.42 12.16 7.93
CA TYR A 686 -7.28 12.62 9.31
C TYR A 686 -8.51 12.28 10.17
N LEU A 687 -9.72 12.38 9.61
CA LEU A 687 -10.96 12.00 10.28
C LEU A 687 -10.99 10.48 10.54
N VAL A 688 -10.62 9.66 9.55
CA VAL A 688 -10.47 8.21 9.68
C VAL A 688 -9.40 7.85 10.71
N ARG A 689 -8.30 8.61 10.78
CA ARG A 689 -7.28 8.41 11.84
C ARG A 689 -7.86 8.66 13.23
N TYR A 690 -8.63 9.74 13.41
CA TYR A 690 -9.28 10.02 14.69
C TYR A 690 -10.30 8.94 15.07
N PHE A 691 -11.08 8.49 14.09
CA PHE A 691 -12.01 7.35 14.23
C PHE A 691 -11.29 6.10 14.75
N TYR A 692 -10.19 5.69 14.11
CA TYR A 692 -9.46 4.49 14.53
C TYR A 692 -8.81 4.63 15.91
N LEU A 693 -8.33 5.82 16.29
CA LEU A 693 -7.79 6.05 17.63
C LEU A 693 -8.87 5.87 18.72
N ILE A 694 -10.10 6.33 18.49
CA ILE A 694 -11.22 6.12 19.41
C ILE A 694 -11.62 4.64 19.47
N ALA A 695 -11.74 3.98 18.31
CA ALA A 695 -12.06 2.55 18.24
C ALA A 695 -10.99 1.71 18.97
N PHE A 696 -9.72 2.07 18.79
CA PHE A 696 -8.59 1.45 19.47
C PHE A 696 -8.63 1.66 20.99
N ALA A 697 -8.92 2.88 21.45
CA ALA A 697 -9.09 3.14 22.89
C ALA A 697 -10.23 2.31 23.49
N ASN A 698 -11.35 2.13 22.78
CA ASN A 698 -12.44 1.26 23.22
C ASN A 698 -12.02 -0.21 23.28
N TYR A 699 -11.32 -0.70 22.25
CA TYR A 699 -10.75 -2.05 22.26
C TYR A 699 -9.90 -2.28 23.52
N LEU A 700 -8.97 -1.37 23.83
CA LEU A 700 -8.14 -1.49 25.05
C LEU A 700 -8.97 -1.53 26.34
N LEU A 701 -10.08 -0.79 26.41
CA LEU A 701 -11.00 -0.80 27.56
C LEU A 701 -11.76 -2.13 27.68
N GLU A 702 -12.20 -2.73 26.56
CA GLU A 702 -12.85 -4.04 26.54
C GLU A 702 -11.90 -5.16 26.99
N GLU A 703 -10.64 -5.13 26.54
CA GLU A 703 -9.62 -6.11 26.96
C GLU A 703 -9.29 -6.00 28.46
N MET A 704 -9.22 -4.78 29.01
CA MET A 704 -9.05 -4.57 30.46
C MET A 704 -10.26 -5.05 31.27
N GLY A 705 -11.47 -4.78 30.80
CA GLY A 705 -12.71 -5.23 31.45
C GLY A 705 -12.83 -6.75 31.52
N SER A 706 -12.33 -7.46 30.50
CA SER A 706 -12.34 -8.93 30.43
C SER A 706 -11.36 -9.60 31.40
N THR A 707 -10.23 -8.94 31.67
CA THR A 707 -9.14 -9.45 32.53
C THR A 707 -9.51 -9.46 34.02
N LYS A 708 -10.47 -8.64 34.47
CA LYS A 708 -10.95 -8.62 35.87
C LYS A 708 -11.71 -9.90 36.31
N SER A 709 -11.97 -10.85 35.41
CA SER A 709 -12.72 -12.07 35.71
C SER A 709 -11.87 -13.27 36.18
N ASN A 710 -10.53 -13.15 36.15
CA ASN A 710 -9.63 -14.15 36.73
C ASN A 710 -8.70 -13.47 37.74
N GLU A 711 -8.85 -13.82 39.02
CA GLU A 711 -7.94 -13.42 40.09
C GLU A 711 -6.57 -14.11 39.88
N ASP A 712 -5.62 -13.46 39.22
CA ASP A 712 -4.19 -13.74 39.39
C ASP A 712 -3.33 -12.51 39.05
N GLU A 713 -2.52 -12.09 40.02
CA GLU A 713 -1.60 -10.94 39.93
C GLU A 713 -0.53 -11.16 38.86
N THR A 714 -0.75 -10.70 37.62
CA THR A 714 0.27 -10.04 36.76
C THR A 714 -0.37 -9.52 35.46
N ALA A 715 -0.92 -8.30 35.49
CA ALA A 715 -1.65 -7.66 34.38
C ALA A 715 -0.91 -7.59 33.02
N PHE A 716 0.42 -7.79 32.99
CA PHE A 716 1.21 -7.82 31.75
C PHE A 716 1.39 -9.21 31.11
N LYS A 717 1.17 -10.30 31.85
CA LYS A 717 1.36 -11.67 31.31
C LYS A 717 0.11 -12.23 30.62
N GLU A 718 -1.08 -11.71 30.94
CA GLU A 718 -2.35 -12.19 30.37
C GLU A 718 -2.69 -11.58 28.99
N ALA A 719 -1.96 -10.56 28.55
CA ALA A 719 -2.13 -9.97 27.22
C ALA A 719 -1.85 -10.94 26.04
N LYS A 720 -1.24 -12.11 26.32
CA LYS A 720 -1.01 -13.18 25.35
C LYS A 720 -2.26 -13.99 24.96
N LYS A 721 -3.42 -13.76 25.60
CA LYS A 721 -4.70 -14.43 25.28
C LYS A 721 -5.73 -13.53 24.60
N LEU A 722 -5.38 -12.26 24.35
CA LEU A 722 -6.29 -11.25 23.80
C LEU A 722 -6.45 -11.42 22.28
N THR A 723 -7.64 -11.12 21.76
CA THR A 723 -7.85 -11.00 20.30
C THR A 723 -7.12 -9.76 19.80
N THR A 724 -6.42 -9.83 18.68
CA THR A 724 -5.71 -8.64 18.15
C THR A 724 -6.70 -7.54 17.76
N PHE A 725 -6.28 -6.26 17.74
CA PHE A 725 -7.15 -5.15 17.32
C PHE A 725 -7.71 -5.38 15.91
N LYS A 726 -6.90 -5.91 15.00
CA LYS A 726 -7.38 -6.32 13.67
C LYS A 726 -8.47 -7.37 13.72
N GLN A 727 -8.31 -8.41 14.54
CA GLN A 727 -9.31 -9.47 14.68
C GLN A 727 -10.59 -8.95 15.35
N TRP A 728 -10.44 -8.15 16.40
CA TRP A 728 -11.53 -7.46 17.10
C TRP A 728 -12.35 -6.60 16.13
N LEU A 729 -11.67 -5.74 15.36
CA LEU A 729 -12.32 -4.86 14.40
C LEU A 729 -13.04 -5.64 13.29
N LYS A 730 -12.42 -6.72 12.78
CA LYS A 730 -13.04 -7.60 11.76
C LYS A 730 -14.33 -8.26 12.26
N GLY A 731 -14.44 -8.52 13.56
CA GLY A 731 -15.65 -9.05 14.21
C GLY A 731 -16.77 -8.02 14.42
N ARG A 732 -16.46 -6.72 14.36
CA ARG A 732 -17.36 -5.61 14.69
C ARG A 732 -17.94 -4.96 13.43
N ARG A 733 -18.89 -5.64 12.80
CA ARG A 733 -19.53 -5.16 11.55
C ARG A 733 -20.16 -3.78 11.70
N GLU A 734 -20.70 -3.47 12.87
CA GLU A 734 -21.26 -2.16 13.22
C GLU A 734 -20.22 -1.02 13.08
N ILE A 735 -18.94 -1.28 13.40
CA ILE A 735 -17.86 -0.30 13.26
C ILE A 735 -17.40 -0.23 11.80
N VAL A 736 -17.17 -1.39 11.17
CA VAL A 736 -16.68 -1.47 9.77
C VAL A 736 -17.69 -0.83 8.80
N ASN A 737 -18.98 -1.01 9.05
CA ASN A 737 -20.06 -0.43 8.24
C ASN A 737 -20.09 1.10 8.30
N ILE A 738 -19.69 1.72 9.41
CA ILE A 738 -19.64 3.19 9.50
C ILE A 738 -18.57 3.73 8.54
N ILE A 739 -17.43 3.05 8.44
CA ILE A 739 -16.34 3.40 7.53
C ILE A 739 -16.70 3.10 6.06
N SER A 740 -17.41 2.00 5.79
CA SER A 740 -17.66 1.53 4.41
C SER A 740 -18.91 2.08 3.75
N LEU A 741 -19.94 2.49 4.51
CA LEU A 741 -21.26 2.85 3.99
C LEU A 741 -21.53 4.36 3.91
N GLN A 742 -20.60 5.23 4.32
CA GLN A 742 -20.80 6.67 4.25
C GLN A 742 -19.89 7.31 3.21
N SER A 743 -20.49 8.13 2.34
CA SER A 743 -19.79 9.29 1.81
C SER A 743 -19.37 10.12 3.01
N PHE A 744 -18.12 10.00 3.43
CA PHE A 744 -17.59 10.78 4.53
C PHE A 744 -17.83 12.25 4.20
N ASP A 745 -18.66 12.90 5.01
CA ASP A 745 -18.96 14.30 4.92
C ASP A 745 -18.41 14.95 6.19
N LEU A 746 -17.81 16.14 6.05
CA LEU A 746 -17.28 16.91 7.17
C LEU A 746 -18.37 17.70 7.91
N SER A 747 -19.64 17.44 7.58
CA SER A 747 -20.83 18.05 8.18
C SER A 747 -21.20 17.54 9.57
#